data_AF-A0A954SXL6-F1
#
_entry.id   AF-A0A954SXL6-F1
#
_cell.length_a   1.000
_cell.length_b   1.000
_cell.length_c   1.000
_cell.angle_alpha   90.00
_cell.angle_beta   90.00
_cell.angle_gamma   90.00
#
_symmetry.space_group_name_H-M   'P 1'
#
loop_
_entity.id
_entity.type
_entity.pdbx_description
1 polymer ?
#
loop_
_entity_poly.entity_id
_entity_poly.type
_entity_poly.pdbx_seq_one_letter_code
_entity_poly.pdbx_strand_id
1 'polypeptide(L)'
;MSDPISIFWKRMQASGLLDPSRFESVQKQVEAARLDDVKAIAKWLIGQDVLTRFQAKALLAAPKTPLSFGDYVVTDELADAPFEDAYRIKHVPTGHELMAVLHKAAHLSALDNPAALGKVQQRLLADRPIHQAQCAKAYEVIRKGDLVLVVADVLTGETLRQRIARGKLSPSEASSIAVQVAMSLAAWHEAGVAHADVCPENVVLSSDGGVRLWHDPLRLPAPLLGADVATLRELEQRAAYLAPELDVQQAPYSHLTDLYALGAVYFEILAGEPALKRDSLMATMQAHASERIPELSAQGIPKPLEQIVTYLMAKRPDVRYQEATAVADQIARFSETPIDVPPPPMPLATTASYEAWIERRSPLQLGEEATTANVAGTPNSGVPVFAAAAPAMGAASDASANPVSHNSPARMIEARKKAQKRQRIILAVVASLGLVGGLVGLVIYLRQPGTNVARPSDNTNENPDNGENDGGEGTGGSSDLVDTTAAVPQKVVDDDGALLWESPTQGDPLSLAGIPDGPRGVIVLRPSELLAGNAGIALTEALGPDFGTWRSTWEDQVGINLDQASRVVISLHDADSPGMPYAMLTRVELAAPADSAALKSRWGDAGFSEGSGNVWRSGDLALAVVASDTDGRVSAFAAGPLELVDLAVAKGTSEPVLAPDQRLLVPQVDGARHITVLLTVTNLYSEEGQAWLGGRWLPLAEIFEPVLFDGIQSFALSIHRDTDWYLELTATKRVGQTAEQLVAKWEANVGTWGNQLEAGIAEVPQHPYWERVRLRFPAWMRDMLGNLRFGVEDNVARANVWLPDPAGPNLVTGTELILASLTDPTVDTGAPEGPAETVPTNIDELLQSKVDFAVS
;
A
#
# COMPACT_ATOMS: atom_id res chain seq x y z
N MET A 1 49.53 -22.40 48.24
CA MET A 1 48.39 -22.53 47.31
C MET A 1 47.26 -21.69 47.88
N SER A 2 46.61 -20.85 47.07
CA SER A 2 45.46 -20.06 47.54
C SER A 2 44.25 -20.97 47.76
N ASP A 3 43.52 -20.73 48.84
CA ASP A 3 42.27 -21.44 49.15
C ASP A 3 41.21 -21.23 48.04
N PRO A 4 40.51 -22.28 47.57
CA PRO A 4 39.44 -22.17 46.58
C PRO A 4 38.34 -21.14 46.92
N ILE A 5 37.97 -20.98 48.20
CA ILE A 5 36.97 -19.98 48.61
C ILE A 5 37.53 -18.56 48.42
N SER A 6 38.77 -18.32 48.86
CA SER A 6 39.49 -17.06 48.59
C SER A 6 39.65 -16.76 47.09
N ILE A 7 39.88 -17.77 46.24
CA ILE A 7 39.93 -17.59 44.78
C ILE A 7 38.55 -17.18 44.23
N PHE A 8 37.47 -17.81 44.69
CA PHE A 8 36.11 -17.48 44.25
C PHE A 8 35.73 -16.04 44.61
N TRP A 9 35.95 -15.62 45.86
CA TRP A 9 35.67 -14.24 46.28
C TRP A 9 36.52 -13.21 45.54
N LYS A 10 37.80 -13.48 45.28
CA LYS A 10 38.64 -12.60 44.45
C LYS A 10 38.12 -12.46 43.02
N ARG A 11 37.65 -13.55 42.41
CA ARG A 11 37.03 -13.52 41.08
C ARG A 11 35.69 -12.77 41.08
N MET A 12 34.88 -12.92 42.14
CA MET A 12 33.59 -12.24 42.29
C MET A 12 33.74 -10.74 42.57
N GLN A 13 34.80 -10.34 43.28
CA GLN A 13 35.17 -8.93 43.44
C GLN A 13 35.68 -8.35 42.11
N ALA A 14 36.57 -9.07 41.42
CA ALA A 14 37.13 -8.64 40.14
C ALA A 14 36.13 -8.68 38.97
N SER A 15 34.99 -9.37 39.10
CA SER A 15 33.96 -9.42 38.05
C SER A 15 33.05 -8.20 38.03
N GLY A 16 33.05 -7.35 39.07
CA GLY A 16 32.23 -6.14 39.14
C GLY A 16 30.71 -6.39 39.18
N LEU A 17 30.27 -7.61 39.50
CA LEU A 17 28.84 -7.98 39.53
C LEU A 17 28.05 -7.34 40.68
N LEU A 18 28.74 -6.92 41.74
CA LEU A 18 28.16 -6.24 42.89
C LEU A 18 28.98 -4.98 43.18
N ASP A 19 28.31 -3.93 43.65
CA ASP A 19 29.00 -2.80 44.26
C ASP A 19 29.74 -3.23 45.55
N PRO A 20 30.78 -2.49 45.99
CA PRO A 20 31.57 -2.88 47.16
C PRO A 20 30.76 -3.08 48.45
N SER A 21 29.68 -2.31 48.65
CA SER A 21 28.88 -2.39 49.88
C SER A 21 27.98 -3.64 49.89
N ARG A 22 27.38 -3.99 48.74
CA ARG A 22 26.60 -5.21 48.57
C ARG A 22 27.50 -6.46 48.58
N PHE A 23 28.71 -6.37 48.02
CA PHE A 23 29.72 -7.44 48.11
C PHE A 23 30.06 -7.78 49.57
N GLU A 24 30.41 -6.79 50.39
CA GLU A 24 30.67 -7.02 51.83
C GLU A 24 29.46 -7.59 52.58
N SER A 25 28.25 -7.09 52.27
CA SER A 25 27.01 -7.56 52.90
C SER A 25 26.76 -9.04 52.59
N VAL A 26 26.88 -9.41 51.31
CA VAL A 26 26.73 -10.80 50.83
C VAL A 26 27.80 -11.72 51.44
N GLN A 27 29.05 -11.27 51.55
CA GLN A 27 30.11 -12.06 52.19
C GLN A 27 29.77 -12.35 53.67
N LYS A 28 29.35 -11.33 54.43
CA LYS A 28 28.92 -11.47 55.84
C LYS A 28 27.71 -12.43 55.99
N GLN A 29 26.78 -12.43 55.03
CA GLN A 29 25.66 -13.37 55.03
C GLN A 29 26.09 -14.81 54.77
N VAL A 30 27.04 -15.04 53.85
CA VAL A 30 27.62 -16.37 53.60
C VAL A 30 28.39 -16.89 54.83
N GLU A 31 29.17 -16.03 55.48
CA GLU A 31 29.88 -16.35 56.73
C GLU A 31 28.89 -16.72 57.86
N ALA A 32 27.78 -15.98 58.00
CA ALA A 32 26.71 -16.29 58.93
C ALA A 32 25.98 -17.61 58.62
N ALA A 33 25.84 -17.96 57.33
CA ALA A 33 25.29 -19.23 56.86
C ALA A 33 26.23 -20.43 57.05
N ARG A 34 27.50 -20.21 57.45
CA ARG A 34 28.53 -21.24 57.72
C ARG A 34 28.78 -22.19 56.54
N LEU A 35 28.79 -21.66 55.32
CA LEU A 35 29.07 -22.45 54.12
C LEU A 35 30.58 -22.66 53.93
N ASP A 36 31.00 -23.91 53.80
CA ASP A 36 32.39 -24.37 53.83
C ASP A 36 32.92 -24.95 52.50
N ASP A 37 32.07 -25.02 51.48
CA ASP A 37 32.43 -25.41 50.10
C ASP A 37 32.03 -24.33 49.09
N VAL A 38 32.90 -24.07 48.11
CA VAL A 38 32.66 -23.11 47.02
C VAL A 38 31.41 -23.45 46.22
N LYS A 39 31.09 -24.74 46.01
CA LYS A 39 29.85 -25.11 45.28
C LYS A 39 28.61 -24.86 46.15
N ALA A 40 28.70 -25.04 47.47
CA ALA A 40 27.63 -24.69 48.39
C ALA A 40 27.39 -23.17 48.43
N ILE A 41 28.46 -22.37 48.49
CA ILE A 41 28.41 -20.90 48.39
C ILE A 41 27.77 -20.48 47.05
N ALA A 42 28.26 -21.00 45.93
CA ALA A 42 27.71 -20.69 44.60
C ALA A 42 26.21 -21.06 44.48
N LYS A 43 25.81 -22.24 44.97
CA LYS A 43 24.40 -22.67 44.98
C LYS A 43 23.53 -21.78 45.88
N TRP A 44 24.05 -21.33 47.02
CA TRP A 44 23.35 -20.41 47.92
C TRP A 44 23.16 -19.03 47.28
N LEU A 45 24.21 -18.48 46.64
CA LEU A 45 24.13 -17.20 45.93
C LEU A 45 23.11 -17.22 44.79
N ILE A 46 22.98 -18.33 44.06
CA ILE A 46 21.90 -18.53 43.07
C ILE A 46 20.53 -18.56 43.76
N GLY A 47 20.41 -19.25 44.90
CA GLY A 47 19.16 -19.31 45.68
C GLY A 47 18.74 -18.00 46.35
N GLN A 48 19.61 -16.99 46.40
CA GLN A 48 19.33 -15.63 46.90
C GLN A 48 19.21 -14.59 45.78
N ASP A 49 19.16 -15.02 44.50
CA ASP A 49 19.15 -14.13 43.32
C ASP A 49 20.33 -13.12 43.29
N VAL A 50 21.48 -13.54 43.82
CA VAL A 50 22.73 -12.74 43.80
C VAL A 50 23.59 -13.06 42.57
N LEU A 51 23.53 -14.31 42.09
CA LEU A 51 24.24 -14.76 40.89
C LEU A 51 23.34 -15.63 40.02
N THR A 52 23.43 -15.50 38.70
CA THR A 52 22.83 -16.47 37.78
C THR A 52 23.62 -17.78 37.77
N ARG A 53 23.02 -18.85 37.24
CA ARG A 53 23.70 -20.15 37.04
C ARG A 53 24.94 -20.00 36.14
N PHE A 54 24.84 -19.18 35.11
CA PHE A 54 25.94 -18.85 34.20
C PHE A 54 27.08 -18.12 34.92
N GLN A 55 26.78 -17.03 35.63
CA GLN A 55 27.77 -16.26 36.38
C GLN A 55 28.51 -17.14 37.41
N ALA A 56 27.78 -17.96 38.17
CA ALA A 56 28.36 -18.90 39.12
C ALA A 56 29.29 -19.93 38.45
N LYS A 57 28.87 -20.51 37.31
CA LYS A 57 29.70 -21.44 36.51
C LYS A 57 30.97 -20.76 36.00
N ALA A 58 30.87 -19.52 35.49
CA ALA A 58 32.00 -18.74 35.01
C ALA A 58 33.00 -18.40 36.14
N LEU A 59 32.51 -17.95 37.31
CA LEU A 59 33.35 -17.66 38.48
C LEU A 59 34.08 -18.90 39.00
N LEU A 60 33.46 -20.09 38.96
CA LEU A 60 34.10 -21.36 39.30
C LEU A 60 35.18 -21.77 38.28
N ALA A 61 34.88 -21.66 36.98
CA ALA A 61 35.77 -22.11 35.89
C ALA A 61 36.91 -21.12 35.53
N ALA A 62 36.91 -19.93 36.14
CA ALA A 62 37.56 -18.70 35.66
C ALA A 62 36.84 -18.12 34.44
N PRO A 63 36.31 -16.88 34.52
CA PRO A 63 35.56 -16.29 33.42
C PRO A 63 36.49 -16.00 32.23
N LYS A 64 36.17 -16.58 31.06
CA LYS A 64 36.81 -16.22 29.78
C LYS A 64 36.31 -14.87 29.24
N THR A 65 35.07 -14.54 29.58
CA THR A 65 34.37 -13.32 29.19
C THR A 65 34.13 -12.49 30.45
N PRO A 66 34.41 -11.17 30.46
CA PRO A 66 34.01 -10.29 31.56
C PRO A 66 32.51 -10.42 31.85
N LEU A 67 32.13 -10.47 33.13
CA LEU A 67 30.72 -10.56 33.53
C LEU A 67 30.07 -9.17 33.70
N SER A 68 30.84 -8.09 33.49
CA SER A 68 30.41 -6.70 33.54
C SER A 68 31.11 -5.86 32.46
N PHE A 69 30.36 -4.97 31.82
CA PHE A 69 30.82 -4.02 30.80
C PHE A 69 30.09 -2.69 30.99
N GLY A 70 30.76 -1.67 31.51
CA GLY A 70 30.13 -0.39 31.85
C GLY A 70 28.94 -0.59 32.80
N ASP A 71 27.78 -0.07 32.41
CA ASP A 71 26.51 -0.15 33.17
C ASP A 71 25.73 -1.47 32.93
N TYR A 72 26.33 -2.47 32.27
CA TYR A 72 25.71 -3.76 31.94
C TYR A 72 26.37 -4.94 32.64
N VAL A 73 25.56 -5.94 33.03
CA VAL A 73 26.02 -7.24 33.56
C VAL A 73 25.56 -8.39 32.67
N VAL A 74 26.43 -9.37 32.45
CA VAL A 74 26.12 -10.58 31.68
C VAL A 74 25.34 -11.55 32.55
N THR A 75 24.11 -11.87 32.17
CA THR A 75 23.22 -12.74 32.94
C THR A 75 23.26 -14.19 32.45
N ASP A 76 23.29 -14.44 31.14
CA ASP A 76 23.36 -15.80 30.59
C ASP A 76 23.98 -15.83 29.18
N GLU A 77 24.31 -17.02 28.69
CA GLU A 77 24.67 -17.29 27.30
C GLU A 77 23.38 -17.43 26.47
N LEU A 78 23.25 -16.71 25.36
CA LEU A 78 22.00 -16.69 24.59
C LEU A 78 22.00 -17.83 23.56
N ALA A 79 21.75 -19.05 24.02
CA ALA A 79 21.87 -20.27 23.21
C ALA A 79 20.91 -20.37 22.01
N ASP A 80 19.83 -19.58 21.99
CA ASP A 80 18.89 -19.46 20.86
C ASP A 80 19.16 -18.19 20.02
N ALA A 81 20.34 -17.57 20.16
CA ALA A 81 20.72 -16.42 19.33
C ALA A 81 21.15 -16.88 17.93
N PRO A 82 20.86 -16.06 16.88
CA PRO A 82 21.34 -16.31 15.53
C PRO A 82 22.86 -16.11 15.35
N PHE A 83 23.57 -15.60 16.37
CA PHE A 83 24.99 -15.22 16.30
C PHE A 83 25.85 -16.00 17.31
N GLU A 84 27.10 -16.30 16.92
CA GLU A 84 28.11 -16.80 17.86
C GLU A 84 28.50 -15.73 18.90
N ASP A 85 28.97 -16.16 20.07
CA ASP A 85 29.41 -15.28 21.17
C ASP A 85 28.35 -14.21 21.59
N ALA A 86 27.06 -14.58 21.50
CA ALA A 86 25.93 -13.78 21.96
C ALA A 86 25.53 -14.09 23.40
N TYR A 87 25.31 -13.04 24.19
CA TYR A 87 25.00 -13.13 25.62
C TYR A 87 23.75 -12.31 25.96
N ARG A 88 22.95 -12.80 26.91
CA ARG A 88 21.91 -11.98 27.56
C ARG A 88 22.58 -11.07 28.57
N ILE A 89 22.29 -9.78 28.49
CA ILE A 89 22.78 -8.75 29.40
C ILE A 89 21.62 -8.00 30.05
N LYS A 90 21.88 -7.44 31.23
CA LYS A 90 20.95 -6.57 31.95
C LYS A 90 21.60 -5.22 32.21
N HIS A 91 20.93 -4.15 31.79
CA HIS A 91 21.32 -2.78 32.12
C HIS A 91 21.00 -2.51 33.59
N VAL A 92 22.02 -2.27 34.42
CA VAL A 92 21.87 -2.20 35.89
C VAL A 92 20.99 -1.03 36.35
N PRO A 93 21.12 0.21 35.81
CA PRO A 93 20.29 1.35 36.24
C PRO A 93 18.79 1.21 35.99
N THR A 94 18.36 0.53 34.93
CA THR A 94 16.94 0.42 34.54
C THR A 94 16.36 -0.99 34.69
N GLY A 95 17.22 -2.00 34.86
CA GLY A 95 16.83 -3.41 34.86
C GLY A 95 16.39 -3.95 33.49
N HIS A 96 16.57 -3.20 32.40
CA HIS A 96 16.20 -3.62 31.05
C HIS A 96 17.11 -4.75 30.55
N GLU A 97 16.54 -5.74 29.86
CA GLU A 97 17.27 -6.87 29.28
C GLU A 97 17.51 -6.69 27.79
N LEU A 98 18.73 -7.00 27.36
CA LEU A 98 19.24 -6.79 26.01
C LEU A 98 20.10 -7.98 25.58
N MET A 99 20.47 -8.03 24.31
CA MET A 99 21.54 -8.90 23.82
C MET A 99 22.85 -8.13 23.77
N ALA A 100 23.95 -8.86 23.95
CA ALA A 100 25.28 -8.37 23.62
C ALA A 100 26.01 -9.36 22.73
N VAL A 101 26.57 -8.89 21.62
CA VAL A 101 27.47 -9.67 20.75
C VAL A 101 28.91 -9.29 21.07
N LEU A 102 29.77 -10.30 21.28
CA LEU A 102 31.16 -10.10 21.67
C LEU A 102 32.12 -10.32 20.49
N HIS A 103 33.01 -9.34 20.29
CA HIS A 103 34.05 -9.36 19.26
C HIS A 103 35.44 -9.19 19.90
N LYS A 104 36.48 -9.61 19.17
CA LYS A 104 37.88 -9.36 19.53
C LYS A 104 38.38 -8.08 18.84
N ALA A 105 38.97 -7.16 19.60
CA ALA A 105 39.43 -5.87 19.07
C ALA A 105 40.49 -6.06 17.97
N ALA A 106 41.37 -7.06 18.11
CA ALA A 106 42.37 -7.41 17.09
C ALA A 106 41.80 -7.75 15.69
N HIS A 107 40.50 -8.00 15.55
CA HIS A 107 39.85 -8.27 14.26
C HIS A 107 39.05 -7.06 13.72
N LEU A 108 39.06 -5.92 14.41
CA LEU A 108 38.21 -4.76 14.13
C LEU A 108 39.03 -3.51 13.80
N SER A 109 39.49 -3.43 12.55
CA SER A 109 40.27 -2.30 12.01
C SER A 109 39.60 -0.94 12.22
N ALA A 110 38.27 -0.90 12.26
CA ALA A 110 37.46 0.28 12.53
C ALA A 110 37.75 0.93 13.90
N LEU A 111 38.23 0.18 14.89
CA LEU A 111 38.50 0.69 16.25
C LEU A 111 39.81 1.47 16.38
N ASP A 112 40.74 1.28 15.46
CA ASP A 112 42.04 1.95 15.46
C ASP A 112 42.05 3.18 14.55
N ASN A 113 40.95 3.45 13.85
CA ASN A 113 40.77 4.59 12.94
C ASN A 113 39.68 5.56 13.46
N PRO A 114 40.03 6.78 13.91
CA PRO A 114 39.06 7.77 14.41
C PRO A 114 37.94 8.14 13.42
N ALA A 115 38.21 8.10 12.11
CA ALA A 115 37.20 8.38 11.09
C ALA A 115 36.21 7.22 10.92
N ALA A 116 36.65 5.97 11.15
CA ALA A 116 35.77 4.81 11.18
C ALA A 116 34.92 4.82 12.46
N LEU A 117 35.52 5.07 13.64
CA LEU A 117 34.78 5.28 14.88
C LEU A 117 33.69 6.36 14.76
N GLY A 118 34.00 7.50 14.12
CA GLY A 118 33.01 8.55 13.85
C GLY A 118 31.81 8.05 13.03
N LYS A 119 32.02 7.16 12.07
CA LYS A 119 30.93 6.52 11.30
C LYS A 119 30.14 5.51 12.14
N VAL A 120 30.80 4.70 12.98
CA VAL A 120 30.10 3.78 13.92
C VAL A 120 29.19 4.58 14.86
N GLN A 121 29.70 5.69 15.40
CA GLN A 121 28.92 6.60 16.25
C GLN A 121 27.74 7.22 15.50
N GLN A 122 27.95 7.71 14.28
CA GLN A 122 26.87 8.28 13.46
C GLN A 122 25.77 7.25 13.18
N ARG A 123 26.14 6.01 12.84
CA ARG A 123 25.21 4.90 12.59
C ARG A 123 24.35 4.59 13.81
N LEU A 124 24.99 4.34 14.96
CA LEU A 124 24.30 4.09 16.23
C LEU A 124 23.36 5.23 16.66
N LEU A 125 23.67 6.49 16.33
CA LEU A 125 22.78 7.62 16.59
C LEU A 125 21.61 7.68 15.59
N ALA A 126 21.84 7.30 14.35
CA ALA A 126 20.85 7.33 13.27
C ALA A 126 19.79 6.22 13.39
N ASP A 127 20.13 5.09 14.01
CA ASP A 127 19.19 3.99 14.27
C ASP A 127 18.22 4.28 15.43
N ARG A 128 18.57 5.18 16.38
CA ARG A 128 17.78 5.47 17.59
C ARG A 128 16.29 5.78 17.33
N PRO A 129 15.92 6.73 16.44
CA PRO A 129 14.53 7.14 16.20
C PRO A 129 13.69 6.11 15.43
N ILE A 130 14.27 4.96 15.04
CA ILE A 130 13.54 3.92 14.32
C ILE A 130 12.73 3.09 15.33
N HIS A 131 11.40 3.13 15.23
CA HIS A 131 10.50 2.43 16.14
C HIS A 131 9.58 1.46 15.39
N GLN A 132 10.19 0.44 14.77
CA GLN A 132 9.49 -0.61 14.03
C GLN A 132 9.98 -1.99 14.48
N ALA A 133 9.07 -2.95 14.67
CA ALA A 133 9.39 -4.25 15.25
C ALA A 133 10.38 -5.10 14.42
N GLN A 134 10.29 -4.97 13.08
CA GLN A 134 11.16 -5.68 12.14
C GLN A 134 12.59 -5.09 12.11
N CYS A 135 12.81 -3.86 12.60
CA CYS A 135 14.14 -3.31 12.78
C CYS A 135 14.72 -3.79 14.12
N ALA A 136 15.93 -4.35 14.10
CA ALA A 136 16.70 -4.68 15.30
C ALA A 136 17.84 -3.69 15.49
N LYS A 137 17.81 -2.96 16.61
CA LYS A 137 18.70 -1.82 16.85
C LYS A 137 19.95 -2.19 17.65
N ALA A 138 21.07 -1.57 17.27
CA ALA A 138 22.27 -1.50 18.08
C ALA A 138 22.28 -0.18 18.86
N TYR A 139 22.60 -0.24 20.16
CA TYR A 139 22.51 0.90 21.08
C TYR A 139 23.88 1.49 21.43
N GLU A 140 24.86 0.62 21.73
CA GLU A 140 26.21 1.02 22.14
C GLU A 140 27.28 0.03 21.67
N VAL A 141 28.51 0.53 21.55
CA VAL A 141 29.74 -0.25 21.40
C VAL A 141 30.65 0.06 22.58
N ILE A 142 31.01 -0.97 23.36
CA ILE A 142 31.82 -0.87 24.58
C ILE A 142 33.11 -1.67 24.40
N ARG A 143 34.28 -1.02 24.48
CA ARG A 143 35.60 -1.68 24.45
C ARG A 143 36.13 -1.86 25.88
N LYS A 144 36.50 -3.10 26.24
CA LYS A 144 37.12 -3.45 27.53
C LYS A 144 38.34 -4.35 27.27
N GLY A 145 39.52 -3.71 27.19
CA GLY A 145 40.76 -4.37 26.78
C GLY A 145 40.74 -4.79 25.31
N ASP A 146 40.99 -6.07 25.05
CA ASP A 146 40.94 -6.70 23.71
C ASP A 146 39.54 -7.23 23.33
N LEU A 147 38.52 -6.94 24.15
CA LEU A 147 37.13 -7.33 23.89
C LEU A 147 36.26 -6.11 23.60
N VAL A 148 35.33 -6.29 22.67
CA VAL A 148 34.42 -5.26 22.16
C VAL A 148 33.01 -5.83 22.19
N LEU A 149 32.10 -5.11 22.83
CA LEU A 149 30.73 -5.53 23.06
C LEU A 149 29.79 -4.64 22.25
N VAL A 150 28.97 -5.22 21.39
CA VAL A 150 27.85 -4.54 20.72
C VAL A 150 26.60 -4.80 21.54
N VAL A 151 26.01 -3.77 22.13
CA VAL A 151 24.75 -3.83 22.88
C VAL A 151 23.58 -3.63 21.91
N ALA A 152 22.61 -4.54 21.93
CA ALA A 152 21.57 -4.66 20.91
C ALA A 152 20.23 -5.14 21.46
N ASP A 153 19.17 -4.99 20.65
CA ASP A 153 17.91 -5.69 20.86
C ASP A 153 18.10 -7.20 21.02
N VAL A 154 17.23 -7.84 21.81
CA VAL A 154 17.23 -9.30 21.91
C VAL A 154 16.80 -9.92 20.59
N LEU A 155 17.66 -10.76 20.02
CA LEU A 155 17.42 -11.55 18.81
C LEU A 155 17.49 -13.03 19.15
N THR A 156 16.46 -13.76 18.75
CA THR A 156 16.30 -15.21 18.96
C THR A 156 15.79 -15.86 17.69
N GLY A 157 16.16 -17.13 17.46
CA GLY A 157 15.86 -17.88 16.25
C GLY A 157 17.10 -18.06 15.38
N GLU A 158 16.92 -18.06 14.05
CA GLU A 158 18.00 -18.36 13.10
C GLU A 158 18.14 -17.30 12.01
N THR A 159 19.32 -17.17 11.43
CA THR A 159 19.55 -16.33 10.25
C THR A 159 18.90 -16.93 9.00
N LEU A 160 18.52 -16.08 8.06
CA LEU A 160 18.08 -16.49 6.73
C LEU A 160 19.16 -17.31 6.00
N ARG A 161 20.45 -17.04 6.27
CA ARG A 161 21.58 -17.88 5.81
C ARG A 161 21.45 -19.33 6.29
N GLN A 162 21.16 -19.55 7.57
CA GLN A 162 20.94 -20.90 8.14
C GLN A 162 19.67 -21.55 7.55
N ARG A 163 18.62 -20.76 7.27
CA ARG A 163 17.42 -21.23 6.57
C ARG A 163 17.67 -21.66 5.13
N ILE A 164 18.43 -20.89 4.34
CA ILE A 164 18.80 -21.19 2.94
C ILE A 164 19.65 -22.47 2.87
N ALA A 165 20.53 -22.71 3.85
CA ALA A 165 21.38 -23.91 3.88
C ALA A 165 20.60 -25.24 3.93
N ARG A 166 19.29 -25.21 4.25
CA ARG A 166 18.38 -26.37 4.19
C ARG A 166 17.65 -26.53 2.86
N GLY A 167 17.87 -25.62 1.91
CA GLY A 167 17.25 -25.59 0.58
C GLY A 167 16.39 -24.35 0.34
N LYS A 168 16.07 -24.13 -0.94
CA LYS A 168 15.25 -23.00 -1.41
C LYS A 168 13.86 -22.97 -0.76
N LEU A 169 13.29 -21.77 -0.67
CA LEU A 169 12.00 -21.50 -0.05
C LEU A 169 10.87 -21.63 -1.09
N SER A 170 9.63 -21.81 -0.64
CA SER A 170 8.48 -21.68 -1.52
C SER A 170 8.30 -20.20 -1.94
N PRO A 171 7.66 -19.91 -3.09
CA PRO A 171 7.34 -18.52 -3.46
C PRO A 171 6.58 -17.76 -2.37
N SER A 172 5.66 -18.43 -1.68
CA SER A 172 4.86 -17.87 -0.57
C SER A 172 5.73 -17.50 0.65
N GLU A 173 6.57 -18.43 1.12
CA GLU A 173 7.48 -18.23 2.26
C GLU A 173 8.54 -17.15 1.94
N ALA A 174 9.14 -17.22 0.74
CA ALA A 174 10.11 -16.24 0.25
C ALA A 174 9.51 -14.83 0.17
N SER A 175 8.29 -14.70 -0.33
CA SER A 175 7.59 -13.42 -0.45
C SER A 175 7.25 -12.81 0.91
N SER A 176 6.78 -13.63 1.86
CA SER A 176 6.52 -13.18 3.24
C SER A 176 7.78 -12.61 3.92
N ILE A 177 8.94 -13.26 3.73
CA ILE A 177 10.22 -12.77 4.26
C ILE A 177 10.65 -11.49 3.53
N ALA A 178 10.63 -11.48 2.20
CA ALA A 178 11.06 -10.33 1.40
C ALA A 178 10.22 -9.06 1.69
N VAL A 179 8.92 -9.21 1.95
CA VAL A 179 8.06 -8.10 2.38
C VAL A 179 8.48 -7.55 3.74
N GLN A 180 8.70 -8.39 4.75
CA GLN A 180 9.10 -7.91 6.08
C GLN A 180 10.49 -7.24 6.07
N VAL A 181 11.40 -7.71 5.21
CA VAL A 181 12.68 -7.04 4.95
C VAL A 181 12.45 -5.69 4.25
N ALA A 182 11.58 -5.61 3.23
CA ALA A 182 11.23 -4.36 2.56
C ALA A 182 10.58 -3.33 3.50
N MET A 183 9.72 -3.78 4.41
CA MET A 183 9.16 -2.95 5.47
C MET A 183 10.21 -2.38 6.41
N SER A 184 11.18 -3.21 6.82
CA SER A 184 12.29 -2.79 7.67
C SER A 184 13.09 -1.68 6.98
N LEU A 185 13.39 -1.90 5.69
CA LEU A 185 14.08 -0.91 4.85
C LEU A 185 13.28 0.40 4.73
N ALA A 186 11.96 0.34 4.59
CA ALA A 186 11.12 1.54 4.56
C ALA A 186 11.32 2.43 5.80
N ALA A 187 11.41 1.85 7.00
CA ALA A 187 11.63 2.62 8.24
C ALA A 187 13.03 3.22 8.34
N TRP A 188 14.09 2.52 7.89
CA TRP A 188 15.43 3.12 7.75
C TRP A 188 15.42 4.27 6.72
N HIS A 189 14.75 4.07 5.58
CA HIS A 189 14.70 5.05 4.50
C HIS A 189 13.90 6.30 4.88
N GLU A 190 12.81 6.15 5.64
CA GLU A 190 12.04 7.25 6.24
C GLU A 190 12.87 8.05 7.25
N ALA A 191 13.70 7.38 8.06
CA ALA A 191 14.68 8.04 8.93
C ALA A 191 15.84 8.73 8.16
N GLY A 192 15.89 8.60 6.82
CA GLY A 192 16.91 9.20 5.96
C GLY A 192 18.23 8.42 5.91
N VAL A 193 18.21 7.13 6.28
CA VAL A 193 19.40 6.27 6.47
C VAL A 193 19.32 5.06 5.53
N ALA A 194 20.45 4.66 4.95
CA ALA A 194 20.54 3.38 4.23
C ALA A 194 20.98 2.25 5.18
N HIS A 195 20.34 1.09 5.08
CA HIS A 195 20.74 -0.10 5.84
C HIS A 195 22.13 -0.58 5.42
N ALA A 196 22.49 -0.48 4.15
CA ALA A 196 23.82 -0.71 3.59
C ALA A 196 24.49 -2.09 3.84
N ASP A 197 23.81 -3.00 4.54
CA ASP A 197 24.27 -4.35 4.88
C ASP A 197 23.14 -5.39 4.77
N VAL A 198 22.30 -5.29 3.73
CA VAL A 198 21.20 -6.25 3.49
C VAL A 198 21.78 -7.55 2.91
N CYS A 199 21.81 -8.61 3.72
CA CYS A 199 22.26 -9.94 3.32
C CYS A 199 21.62 -11.03 4.21
N PRO A 200 21.65 -12.33 3.81
CA PRO A 200 20.97 -13.39 4.57
C PRO A 200 21.52 -13.65 5.98
N GLU A 201 22.75 -13.22 6.28
CA GLU A 201 23.35 -13.27 7.62
C GLU A 201 22.69 -12.27 8.60
N ASN A 202 22.08 -11.21 8.06
CA ASN A 202 21.54 -10.08 8.79
C ASN A 202 20.01 -10.09 8.88
N VAL A 203 19.34 -10.93 8.10
CA VAL A 203 17.90 -11.21 8.23
C VAL A 203 17.72 -12.34 9.23
N VAL A 204 17.10 -12.07 10.38
CA VAL A 204 16.79 -13.06 11.43
C VAL A 204 15.34 -13.51 11.29
N LEU A 205 15.13 -14.82 11.21
CA LEU A 205 13.83 -15.46 11.31
C LEU A 205 13.60 -15.79 12.78
N SER A 206 12.68 -15.07 13.41
CA SER A 206 12.50 -15.12 14.85
C SER A 206 11.62 -16.28 15.30
N SER A 207 11.87 -16.77 16.51
CA SER A 207 11.16 -17.91 17.12
C SER A 207 9.66 -17.65 17.35
N ASP A 208 9.20 -16.39 17.23
CA ASP A 208 7.78 -16.00 17.26
C ASP A 208 7.12 -15.98 15.86
N GLY A 209 7.86 -16.26 14.79
CA GLY A 209 7.40 -16.27 13.40
C GLY A 209 7.62 -14.95 12.64
N GLY A 210 8.10 -13.90 13.30
CA GLY A 210 8.44 -12.63 12.66
C GLY A 210 9.82 -12.62 12.00
N VAL A 211 10.06 -11.65 11.13
CA VAL A 211 11.39 -11.34 10.57
C VAL A 211 11.95 -10.09 11.24
N ARG A 212 13.22 -10.13 11.65
CA ARG A 212 13.95 -8.95 12.15
C ARG A 212 15.23 -8.74 11.32
N LEU A 213 15.32 -7.60 10.65
CA LEU A 213 16.54 -7.16 9.97
C LEU A 213 17.47 -6.48 11.00
N TRP A 214 18.72 -6.91 11.03
CA TRP A 214 19.77 -6.49 11.95
C TRP A 214 21.02 -6.07 11.16
N HIS A 215 21.87 -5.22 11.75
CA HIS A 215 23.24 -5.07 11.28
C HIS A 215 24.22 -4.87 12.44
N ASP A 216 25.43 -5.37 12.27
CA ASP A 216 26.54 -5.04 13.17
C ASP A 216 27.03 -3.60 12.88
N PRO A 217 26.94 -2.65 13.83
CA PRO A 217 27.36 -1.26 13.63
C PRO A 217 28.87 -1.12 13.35
N LEU A 218 29.68 -2.15 13.66
CA LEU A 218 31.10 -2.20 13.35
C LEU A 218 31.36 -2.49 11.86
N ARG A 219 30.39 -3.08 11.14
CA ARG A 219 30.45 -3.31 9.70
C ARG A 219 30.07 -2.05 8.95
N LEU A 220 31.09 -1.25 8.63
CA LEU A 220 30.89 0.05 8.00
C LEU A 220 30.70 -0.07 6.48
N PRO A 221 29.82 0.76 5.89
CA PRO A 221 29.78 0.92 4.44
C PRO A 221 31.08 1.59 3.96
N ALA A 222 31.73 0.95 2.98
CA ALA A 222 33.01 1.36 2.43
C ALA A 222 33.00 1.37 0.89
N PRO A 223 33.74 2.29 0.25
CA PRO A 223 33.91 2.29 -1.21
C PRO A 223 34.77 1.12 -1.65
N LEU A 224 34.46 0.50 -2.79
CA LEU A 224 35.29 -0.57 -3.37
C LEU A 224 36.63 -0.03 -3.86
N LEU A 225 36.61 1.08 -4.61
CA LEU A 225 37.82 1.74 -5.09
C LEU A 225 38.54 2.51 -3.97
N GLY A 226 39.77 2.09 -3.67
CA GLY A 226 40.65 2.72 -2.69
C GLY A 226 40.50 2.16 -1.26
N ALA A 227 39.70 1.12 -1.05
CA ALA A 227 39.68 0.35 0.20
C ALA A 227 41.01 -0.39 0.44
N ASP A 228 41.32 -0.64 1.72
CA ASP A 228 42.44 -1.49 2.11
C ASP A 228 42.10 -3.00 2.01
N VAL A 229 43.12 -3.85 2.16
CA VAL A 229 42.99 -5.30 2.02
C VAL A 229 42.06 -5.93 3.08
N ALA A 230 41.93 -5.32 4.26
CA ALA A 230 41.02 -5.80 5.30
C ALA A 230 39.57 -5.54 4.89
N THR A 231 39.28 -4.28 4.54
CA THR A 231 37.98 -3.81 4.07
C THR A 231 37.50 -4.60 2.83
N LEU A 232 38.40 -4.86 1.86
CA LEU A 232 38.07 -5.65 0.68
C LEU A 232 37.68 -7.10 1.01
N ARG A 233 38.30 -7.73 2.02
CA ARG A 233 37.94 -9.08 2.48
C ARG A 233 36.60 -9.12 3.22
N GLU A 234 36.23 -8.06 3.91
CA GLU A 234 34.91 -7.92 4.54
C GLU A 234 33.80 -7.68 3.50
N LEU A 235 34.09 -6.92 2.44
CA LEU A 235 33.19 -6.72 1.30
C LEU A 235 33.05 -8.01 0.46
N GLU A 236 34.11 -8.79 0.29
CA GLU A 236 34.10 -10.05 -0.48
C GLU A 236 33.11 -11.08 0.07
N GLN A 237 32.92 -11.13 1.40
CA GLN A 237 31.92 -11.99 2.05
C GLN A 237 30.48 -11.68 1.62
N ARG A 238 30.20 -10.43 1.25
CA ARG A 238 28.88 -9.89 0.90
C ARG A 238 28.75 -9.49 -0.56
N ALA A 239 29.77 -9.76 -1.38
CA ALA A 239 29.86 -9.32 -2.77
C ALA A 239 28.60 -9.64 -3.61
N ALA A 240 27.96 -10.79 -3.33
CA ALA A 240 26.77 -11.28 -4.02
C ALA A 240 25.50 -10.42 -3.83
N TYR A 241 25.52 -9.43 -2.93
CA TYR A 241 24.40 -8.52 -2.64
C TYR A 241 24.74 -7.05 -2.92
N LEU A 242 25.98 -6.73 -3.30
CA LEU A 242 26.40 -5.35 -3.53
C LEU A 242 25.83 -4.81 -4.85
N ALA A 243 25.30 -3.59 -4.79
CA ALA A 243 24.77 -2.88 -5.95
C ALA A 243 25.89 -2.45 -6.91
N PRO A 244 25.74 -2.59 -8.24
CA PRO A 244 26.82 -2.39 -9.20
C PRO A 244 27.40 -0.98 -9.21
N GLU A 245 26.61 0.04 -8.87
CA GLU A 245 27.06 1.43 -8.77
C GLU A 245 28.10 1.67 -7.66
N LEU A 246 28.24 0.76 -6.68
CA LEU A 246 29.22 0.87 -5.59
C LEU A 246 30.67 0.69 -6.07
N ASP A 247 30.89 0.18 -7.29
CA ASP A 247 32.20 0.09 -7.92
C ASP A 247 32.75 1.47 -8.34
N VAL A 248 31.92 2.52 -8.33
CA VAL A 248 32.34 3.90 -8.58
C VAL A 248 32.97 4.53 -7.33
N GLN A 249 34.06 5.27 -7.51
CA GLN A 249 34.78 5.93 -6.42
C GLN A 249 33.87 6.93 -5.69
N GLN A 250 33.77 6.82 -4.36
CA GLN A 250 32.88 7.62 -3.50
C GLN A 250 31.36 7.44 -3.76
N ALA A 251 30.92 6.34 -4.40
CA ALA A 251 29.51 6.01 -4.49
C ALA A 251 28.88 5.87 -3.07
N PRO A 252 27.82 6.64 -2.75
CA PRO A 252 27.14 6.53 -1.46
C PRO A 252 26.21 5.31 -1.47
N TYR A 253 26.16 4.61 -0.34
CA TYR A 253 25.05 3.69 -0.07
C TYR A 253 23.78 4.52 0.12
N SER A 254 22.66 4.02 -0.40
CA SER A 254 21.38 4.72 -0.47
C SER A 254 20.21 3.72 -0.41
N HIS A 255 18.98 4.22 -0.33
CA HIS A 255 17.79 3.37 -0.43
C HIS A 255 17.82 2.48 -1.67
N LEU A 256 18.26 3.00 -2.83
CA LEU A 256 18.35 2.23 -4.08
C LEU A 256 19.39 1.09 -4.02
N THR A 257 20.48 1.23 -3.23
CA THR A 257 21.45 0.14 -3.03
C THR A 257 20.87 -0.96 -2.14
N ASP A 258 20.06 -0.59 -1.14
CA ASP A 258 19.38 -1.57 -0.28
C ASP A 258 18.32 -2.34 -1.05
N LEU A 259 17.57 -1.69 -1.95
CA LEU A 259 16.57 -2.35 -2.80
C LEU A 259 17.21 -3.33 -3.78
N TYR A 260 18.41 -3.04 -4.29
CA TYR A 260 19.16 -4.00 -5.10
C TYR A 260 19.59 -5.22 -4.28
N ALA A 261 20.10 -4.99 -3.06
CA ALA A 261 20.52 -6.05 -2.16
C ALA A 261 19.33 -6.92 -1.69
N LEU A 262 18.16 -6.32 -1.43
CA LEU A 262 16.89 -7.03 -1.23
C LEU A 262 16.55 -7.90 -2.46
N GLY A 263 16.68 -7.38 -3.68
CA GLY A 263 16.49 -8.16 -4.91
C GLY A 263 17.42 -9.37 -5.00
N ALA A 264 18.70 -9.20 -4.66
CA ALA A 264 19.69 -10.28 -4.63
C ALA A 264 19.39 -11.34 -3.57
N VAL A 265 18.97 -10.94 -2.37
CA VAL A 265 18.50 -11.85 -1.31
C VAL A 265 17.23 -12.59 -1.74
N TYR A 266 16.26 -11.87 -2.33
CA TYR A 266 15.00 -12.45 -2.77
C TYR A 266 15.21 -13.47 -3.89
N PHE A 267 16.08 -13.18 -4.86
CA PHE A 267 16.52 -14.17 -5.85
C PHE A 267 17.09 -15.43 -5.19
N GLU A 268 18.02 -15.28 -4.24
CA GLU A 268 18.70 -16.42 -3.63
C GLU A 268 17.74 -17.33 -2.85
N ILE A 269 16.77 -16.77 -2.11
CA ILE A 269 15.81 -17.60 -1.38
C ILE A 269 14.83 -18.34 -2.31
N LEU A 270 14.56 -17.82 -3.52
CA LEU A 270 13.73 -18.45 -4.54
C LEU A 270 14.48 -19.51 -5.37
N ALA A 271 15.74 -19.25 -5.71
CA ALA A 271 16.58 -20.15 -6.52
C ALA A 271 17.30 -21.21 -5.66
N GLY A 272 17.69 -20.86 -4.44
CA GLY A 272 18.57 -21.62 -3.55
C GLY A 272 20.05 -21.22 -3.64
N GLU A 273 20.42 -20.35 -4.58
CA GLU A 273 21.80 -19.88 -4.80
C GLU A 273 21.86 -18.40 -5.26
N PRO A 274 22.94 -17.65 -4.98
CA PRO A 274 23.04 -16.23 -5.35
C PRO A 274 23.15 -16.02 -6.87
N ALA A 275 22.41 -15.04 -7.41
CA ALA A 275 22.27 -14.82 -8.85
C ALA A 275 23.59 -14.66 -9.63
N LEU A 276 24.54 -13.88 -9.10
CA LEU A 276 25.70 -13.37 -9.85
C LEU A 276 27.05 -13.51 -9.11
N LYS A 277 27.11 -14.37 -8.08
CA LYS A 277 28.35 -14.63 -7.33
C LYS A 277 29.44 -15.26 -8.21
N ARG A 278 30.69 -14.84 -8.04
CA ARG A 278 31.89 -15.37 -8.73
C ARG A 278 33.01 -15.63 -7.72
N ASP A 279 34.14 -16.15 -8.18
CA ASP A 279 35.28 -16.56 -7.34
C ASP A 279 36.04 -15.42 -6.65
N SER A 280 35.71 -14.16 -6.93
CA SER A 280 36.30 -12.99 -6.27
C SER A 280 35.32 -11.83 -6.22
N LEU A 281 35.56 -10.88 -5.30
CA LEU A 281 34.84 -9.62 -5.20
C LEU A 281 34.73 -8.89 -6.55
N MET A 282 35.86 -8.66 -7.23
CA MET A 282 35.88 -7.89 -8.48
C MET A 282 35.14 -8.60 -9.63
N ALA A 283 35.27 -9.93 -9.75
CA ALA A 283 34.51 -10.69 -10.73
C ALA A 283 33.01 -10.67 -10.44
N THR A 284 32.63 -10.69 -9.16
CA THR A 284 31.22 -10.60 -8.73
C THR A 284 30.64 -9.21 -9.02
N MET A 285 31.38 -8.14 -8.75
CA MET A 285 30.97 -6.78 -9.11
C MET A 285 30.80 -6.59 -10.62
N GLN A 286 31.73 -7.14 -11.42
CA GLN A 286 31.61 -7.13 -12.89
C GLN A 286 30.35 -7.89 -13.36
N ALA A 287 30.05 -9.05 -12.78
CA ALA A 287 28.81 -9.79 -13.07
C ALA A 287 27.57 -8.96 -12.69
N HIS A 288 27.55 -8.37 -11.49
CA HIS A 288 26.49 -7.44 -11.09
C HIS A 288 26.36 -6.23 -12.00
N ALA A 289 27.43 -5.73 -12.63
CA ALA A 289 27.38 -4.60 -13.56
C ALA A 289 26.89 -4.99 -14.98
N SER A 290 27.35 -6.11 -15.55
CA SER A 290 27.13 -6.43 -16.98
C SER A 290 26.28 -7.65 -17.29
N GLU A 291 26.11 -8.61 -16.38
CA GLU A 291 25.40 -9.87 -16.66
C GLU A 291 23.91 -9.79 -16.31
N ARG A 292 23.06 -10.46 -17.10
CA ARG A 292 21.63 -10.65 -16.79
C ARG A 292 21.49 -11.69 -15.66
N ILE A 293 20.54 -11.51 -14.75
CA ILE A 293 20.21 -12.54 -13.76
C ILE A 293 19.60 -13.79 -14.44
N PRO A 294 19.80 -15.00 -13.89
CA PRO A 294 19.18 -16.21 -14.43
C PRO A 294 17.64 -16.15 -14.40
N GLU A 295 16.98 -16.91 -15.26
CA GLU A 295 15.51 -17.00 -15.30
C GLU A 295 14.98 -17.86 -14.14
N LEU A 296 14.06 -17.32 -13.35
CA LEU A 296 13.40 -17.98 -12.23
C LEU A 296 12.15 -18.75 -12.69
N SER A 297 11.51 -18.27 -13.75
CA SER A 297 10.37 -18.91 -14.41
C SER A 297 10.70 -20.31 -14.93
N ALA A 298 11.92 -20.51 -15.44
CA ALA A 298 12.45 -21.83 -15.79
C ALA A 298 12.56 -22.81 -14.58
N GLN A 299 12.47 -22.30 -13.35
CA GLN A 299 12.50 -23.08 -12.10
C GLN A 299 11.11 -23.22 -11.44
N GLY A 300 10.04 -22.82 -12.13
CA GLY A 300 8.66 -22.90 -11.63
C GLY A 300 8.21 -21.71 -10.77
N ILE A 301 8.96 -20.60 -10.77
CA ILE A 301 8.57 -19.36 -10.08
C ILE A 301 7.62 -18.55 -10.99
N PRO A 302 6.54 -17.93 -10.47
CA PRO A 302 5.64 -17.11 -11.29
C PRO A 302 6.38 -15.97 -12.02
N LYS A 303 6.09 -15.76 -13.31
CA LYS A 303 6.71 -14.70 -14.13
C LYS A 303 6.54 -13.28 -13.55
N PRO A 304 5.38 -12.89 -12.99
CA PRO A 304 5.24 -11.61 -12.27
C PRO A 304 6.21 -11.43 -11.10
N LEU A 305 6.59 -12.52 -10.43
CA LEU A 305 7.53 -12.50 -9.32
C LEU A 305 8.98 -12.38 -9.84
N GLU A 306 9.32 -13.06 -10.94
CA GLU A 306 10.59 -12.85 -11.67
C GLU A 306 10.76 -11.39 -12.14
N GLN A 307 9.68 -10.76 -12.64
CA GLN A 307 9.70 -9.34 -13.04
C GLN A 307 10.07 -8.44 -11.86
N ILE A 308 9.50 -8.63 -10.67
CA ILE A 308 9.84 -7.83 -9.47
C ILE A 308 11.33 -7.97 -9.11
N VAL A 309 11.85 -9.20 -9.09
CA VAL A 309 13.28 -9.46 -8.82
C VAL A 309 14.16 -8.77 -9.88
N THR A 310 13.74 -8.80 -11.15
CA THR A 310 14.44 -8.15 -12.26
C THR A 310 14.47 -6.63 -12.11
N TYR A 311 13.37 -5.99 -11.69
CA TYR A 311 13.32 -4.56 -11.42
C TYR A 311 14.16 -4.17 -10.20
N LEU A 312 14.11 -4.92 -9.09
CA LEU A 312 14.99 -4.70 -7.93
C LEU A 312 16.48 -4.78 -8.31
N MET A 313 16.85 -5.81 -9.08
CA MET A 313 18.22 -6.03 -9.54
C MET A 313 18.58 -5.27 -10.84
N ALA A 314 17.82 -4.23 -11.21
CA ALA A 314 18.12 -3.43 -12.38
C ALA A 314 19.48 -2.72 -12.24
N LYS A 315 20.28 -2.76 -13.31
CA LYS A 315 21.65 -2.20 -13.33
C LYS A 315 21.66 -0.69 -13.12
N ARG A 316 20.63 -0.03 -13.63
CA ARG A 316 20.35 1.40 -13.49
C ARG A 316 19.48 1.63 -12.25
N PRO A 317 19.94 2.40 -11.25
CA PRO A 317 19.14 2.69 -10.04
C PRO A 317 17.80 3.37 -10.33
N ASP A 318 17.73 4.19 -11.39
CA ASP A 318 16.51 4.89 -11.81
C ASP A 318 15.46 4.00 -12.49
N VAL A 319 15.80 2.74 -12.78
CA VAL A 319 14.88 1.71 -13.33
C VAL A 319 14.35 0.79 -12.22
N ARG A 320 14.91 0.86 -11.01
CA ARG A 320 14.43 0.10 -9.84
C ARG A 320 13.14 0.71 -9.30
N TYR A 321 12.45 -0.02 -8.43
CA TYR A 321 11.53 0.60 -7.49
C TYR A 321 12.25 1.70 -6.71
N GLN A 322 11.57 2.84 -6.50
CA GLN A 322 12.15 3.99 -5.80
C GLN A 322 11.86 3.98 -4.29
N GLU A 323 10.85 3.21 -3.84
CA GLU A 323 10.44 3.12 -2.44
C GLU A 323 10.28 1.66 -2.00
N ALA A 324 10.71 1.34 -0.78
CA ALA A 324 10.63 -0.02 -0.24
C ALA A 324 9.18 -0.44 0.13
N THR A 325 8.32 0.51 0.44
CA THR A 325 6.86 0.34 0.59
C THR A 325 6.22 -0.20 -0.69
N ALA A 326 6.50 0.43 -1.84
CA ALA A 326 6.01 -0.03 -3.13
C ALA A 326 6.50 -1.45 -3.48
N VAL A 327 7.71 -1.83 -3.07
CA VAL A 327 8.22 -3.20 -3.21
C VAL A 327 7.43 -4.17 -2.33
N ALA A 328 7.19 -3.81 -1.07
CA ALA A 328 6.41 -4.62 -0.14
C ALA A 328 4.99 -4.89 -0.68
N ASP A 329 4.29 -3.86 -1.16
CA ASP A 329 2.95 -3.98 -1.74
C ASP A 329 2.92 -4.90 -3.00
N GLN A 330 3.95 -4.83 -3.85
CA GLN A 330 4.05 -5.63 -5.07
C GLN A 330 4.41 -7.10 -4.80
N ILE A 331 5.12 -7.39 -3.70
CA ILE A 331 5.48 -8.76 -3.30
C ILE A 331 4.37 -9.41 -2.46
N ALA A 332 3.64 -8.65 -1.64
CA ALA A 332 2.61 -9.16 -0.73
C ALA A 332 1.48 -9.97 -1.43
N ARG A 333 1.21 -9.71 -2.72
CA ARG A 333 0.26 -10.52 -3.52
C ARG A 333 0.73 -11.96 -3.81
N PHE A 334 1.97 -12.32 -3.47
CA PHE A 334 2.54 -13.68 -3.63
C PHE A 334 2.70 -14.44 -2.31
N SER A 335 2.45 -13.84 -1.16
CA SER A 335 2.29 -14.57 0.11
C SER A 335 0.86 -15.08 0.25
N GLU A 336 0.69 -16.35 0.61
CA GLU A 336 -0.64 -16.96 0.81
C GLU A 336 -1.27 -16.54 2.15
N THR A 337 -0.45 -16.33 3.17
CA THR A 337 -0.86 -15.76 4.46
C THR A 337 -0.95 -14.24 4.32
N PRO A 338 -2.03 -13.58 4.79
CA PRO A 338 -2.04 -12.15 4.99
C PRO A 338 -0.84 -11.75 5.85
N ILE A 339 -0.05 -10.78 5.38
CA ILE A 339 1.09 -10.26 6.15
C ILE A 339 0.54 -9.27 7.17
N ASP A 340 -0.14 -9.84 8.17
CA ASP A 340 -0.52 -9.13 9.36
C ASP A 340 0.76 -8.95 10.16
N VAL A 341 1.34 -7.76 9.99
CA VAL A 341 2.55 -7.31 10.66
C VAL A 341 2.28 -7.48 12.16
N PRO A 342 2.96 -8.40 12.86
CA PRO A 342 2.66 -8.62 14.26
C PRO A 342 2.84 -7.28 14.99
N PRO A 343 1.82 -6.82 15.76
CA PRO A 343 1.89 -5.53 16.41
C PRO A 343 3.16 -5.51 17.27
N PRO A 344 3.89 -4.37 17.31
CA PRO A 344 5.18 -4.31 18.00
C PRO A 344 5.01 -4.86 19.42
N PRO A 345 5.85 -5.83 19.83
CA PRO A 345 5.68 -6.50 21.11
C PRO A 345 5.61 -5.43 22.20
N MET A 346 4.59 -5.52 23.06
CA MET A 346 4.35 -4.50 24.09
C MET A 346 5.65 -4.13 24.78
N PRO A 347 6.08 -2.85 24.75
CA PRO A 347 7.35 -2.44 25.32
C PRO A 347 7.42 -2.94 26.77
N LEU A 348 8.52 -3.58 27.13
CA LEU A 348 8.77 -3.96 28.51
C LEU A 348 8.63 -2.71 29.38
N ALA A 349 8.14 -2.85 30.62
CA ALA A 349 7.96 -1.72 31.54
C ALA A 349 9.27 -0.92 31.78
N THR A 350 10.43 -1.50 31.43
CA THR A 350 11.76 -0.90 31.49
C THR A 350 12.21 -0.21 30.19
N THR A 351 11.59 -0.46 29.02
CA THR A 351 12.01 0.04 27.70
C THR A 351 12.10 1.57 27.67
N ALA A 352 11.02 2.29 27.98
CA ALA A 352 11.00 3.75 27.96
C ALA A 352 12.05 4.38 28.91
N SER A 353 12.34 3.72 30.04
CA SER A 353 13.39 4.17 30.97
C SER A 353 14.81 3.92 30.45
N TYR A 354 15.00 2.89 29.62
CA TYR A 354 16.27 2.60 28.95
C TYR A 354 16.50 3.53 27.76
N GLU A 355 15.49 3.76 26.92
CA GLU A 355 15.57 4.72 25.80
C GLU A 355 15.89 6.14 26.31
N ALA A 356 15.16 6.63 27.31
CA ALA A 356 15.44 7.94 27.93
C ALA A 356 16.82 8.04 28.61
N TRP A 357 17.47 6.91 28.93
CA TRP A 357 18.84 6.86 29.44
C TRP A 357 19.86 6.86 28.29
N ILE A 358 19.63 6.05 27.25
CA ILE A 358 20.55 5.88 26.11
C ILE A 358 20.66 7.15 25.26
N GLU A 359 19.54 7.86 25.07
CA GLU A 359 19.48 9.11 24.32
C GLU A 359 20.51 10.14 24.79
N ARG A 360 20.74 10.22 26.10
CA ARG A 360 21.60 11.23 26.74
C ARG A 360 23.08 10.85 26.75
N ARG A 361 23.44 9.69 26.19
CA ARG A 361 24.79 9.11 26.29
C ARG A 361 25.45 8.92 24.92
N SER A 362 26.77 9.07 24.89
CA SER A 362 27.60 8.66 23.75
C SER A 362 27.45 7.16 23.52
N PRO A 363 27.12 6.69 22.31
CA PRO A 363 27.00 5.27 22.03
C PRO A 363 28.36 4.56 21.89
N LEU A 364 29.48 5.29 21.94
CA LEU A 364 30.82 4.71 22.01
C LEU A 364 31.39 4.88 23.42
N GLN A 365 31.77 3.76 24.05
CA GLN A 365 32.49 3.69 25.32
C GLN A 365 33.82 2.96 25.13
N LEU A 366 34.91 3.70 24.84
CA LEU A 366 36.17 3.13 24.33
C LEU A 366 37.38 3.21 25.29
N GLY A 367 37.17 3.58 26.55
CA GLY A 367 38.25 3.82 27.53
C GLY A 367 38.34 2.78 28.66
N GLU A 368 39.53 2.63 29.24
CA GLU A 368 39.72 1.93 30.51
C GLU A 368 39.16 2.78 31.68
N GLU A 369 38.27 2.18 32.47
CA GLU A 369 37.69 2.62 33.75
C GLU A 369 37.85 4.11 34.15
N ALA A 370 36.95 4.95 33.64
CA ALA A 370 36.62 6.21 34.32
C ALA A 370 35.81 5.88 35.60
N THR A 371 36.50 5.89 36.74
CA THR A 371 35.87 5.65 38.05
C THR A 371 34.78 6.69 38.33
N THR A 372 33.67 6.26 38.92
CA THR A 372 32.51 7.12 39.21
C THR A 372 32.87 8.36 40.04
N ALA A 373 32.72 9.54 39.45
CA ALA A 373 32.77 10.83 40.15
C ALA A 373 31.45 11.58 39.93
N ASN A 374 30.57 11.53 40.93
CA ASN A 374 29.35 12.35 40.96
C ASN A 374 29.71 13.84 40.89
N VAL A 375 29.17 14.55 39.90
CA VAL A 375 29.04 16.01 39.95
C VAL A 375 27.56 16.34 39.80
N ALA A 376 26.93 16.70 40.92
CA ALA A 376 25.61 17.30 40.90
C ALA A 376 25.72 18.71 40.30
N GLY A 377 25.04 18.94 39.18
CA GLY A 377 24.95 20.23 38.51
C GLY A 377 23.56 20.43 37.92
N THR A 378 22.85 21.45 38.41
CA THR A 378 21.52 21.85 37.92
C THR A 378 21.54 22.25 36.44
N PRO A 379 20.44 22.07 35.70
CA PRO A 379 20.39 22.34 34.27
C PRO A 379 20.52 23.84 34.00
N ASN A 380 21.39 24.20 33.05
CA ASN A 380 21.40 25.55 32.49
C ASN A 380 21.20 25.47 30.97
N SER A 381 20.17 26.15 30.49
CA SER A 381 19.73 26.12 29.09
C SER A 381 20.70 26.90 28.20
N GLY A 382 21.04 26.36 27.02
CA GLY A 382 21.82 27.09 26.03
C GLY A 382 22.56 26.20 25.03
N VAL A 383 21.86 25.67 24.03
CA VAL A 383 22.50 25.12 22.83
C VAL A 383 22.58 26.22 21.77
N PRO A 384 23.78 26.70 21.39
CA PRO A 384 23.93 27.50 20.18
C PRO A 384 23.93 26.59 18.95
N VAL A 385 22.92 26.74 18.10
CA VAL A 385 22.85 26.08 16.79
C VAL A 385 23.94 26.66 15.89
N PHE A 386 24.95 25.86 15.54
CA PHE A 386 25.93 26.25 14.52
C PHE A 386 25.42 25.89 13.13
N ALA A 387 24.81 26.88 12.46
CA ALA A 387 24.55 26.83 11.03
C ALA A 387 25.87 26.89 10.25
N ALA A 388 26.04 26.02 9.25
CA ALA A 388 27.22 26.03 8.38
C ALA A 388 27.19 27.28 7.47
N ALA A 389 28.19 28.15 7.63
CA ALA A 389 28.32 29.38 6.84
C ALA A 389 28.97 29.10 5.47
N ALA A 390 28.38 29.65 4.41
CA ALA A 390 29.01 29.73 3.09
C ALA A 390 30.09 30.83 3.06
N PRO A 391 31.24 30.62 2.39
CA PRO A 391 32.26 31.66 2.22
C PRO A 391 31.94 32.58 1.03
N ALA A 392 32.36 33.85 1.12
CA ALA A 392 32.22 34.85 0.06
C ALA A 392 33.47 35.77 -0.02
N MET A 393 33.60 36.49 -1.14
CA MET A 393 34.70 37.38 -1.58
C MET A 393 35.93 36.66 -2.20
N GLY A 394 36.60 37.17 -3.23
CA GLY A 394 36.47 38.47 -3.93
C GLY A 394 37.00 38.42 -5.39
N ALA A 395 37.03 39.56 -6.10
CA ALA A 395 37.08 39.62 -7.58
C ALA A 395 38.37 40.22 -8.20
N ALA A 396 38.47 40.09 -9.55
CA ALA A 396 39.50 40.59 -10.51
C ALA A 396 40.87 39.87 -10.47
N SER A 397 41.59 39.60 -11.57
CA SER A 397 41.31 39.50 -13.04
C SER A 397 42.45 38.65 -13.70
N ASP A 398 42.61 38.36 -15.01
CA ASP A 398 41.97 38.81 -16.27
C ASP A 398 42.22 37.80 -17.45
N ALA A 399 41.63 38.08 -18.62
CA ALA A 399 42.00 37.67 -20.01
C ALA A 399 42.58 36.27 -20.33
N SER A 400 41.81 35.41 -21.03
CA SER A 400 42.00 35.08 -22.47
C SER A 400 41.29 33.79 -22.95
N ALA A 401 40.70 33.84 -24.16
CA ALA A 401 40.30 32.75 -25.08
C ALA A 401 39.10 31.79 -24.77
N ASN A 402 38.06 31.92 -25.61
CA ASN A 402 36.92 31.01 -25.85
C ASN A 402 37.29 29.82 -26.79
N PRO A 403 36.38 28.87 -27.14
CA PRO A 403 35.00 28.57 -26.66
C PRO A 403 34.88 27.12 -26.09
N VAL A 404 33.74 26.62 -25.54
CA VAL A 404 32.53 26.08 -26.23
C VAL A 404 31.47 25.66 -25.17
N SER A 405 30.19 25.72 -25.56
CA SER A 405 28.96 25.22 -24.89
C SER A 405 28.55 25.78 -23.51
N HIS A 406 27.43 26.51 -23.49
CA HIS A 406 26.72 26.91 -22.28
C HIS A 406 25.39 26.15 -22.13
N ASN A 407 25.28 25.34 -21.08
CA ASN A 407 24.00 24.98 -20.46
C ASN A 407 24.06 25.40 -18.99
N SER A 408 23.39 26.50 -18.62
CA SER A 408 23.41 27.05 -17.26
C SER A 408 22.11 26.73 -16.48
N PRO A 409 22.18 26.38 -15.19
CA PRO A 409 21.02 25.90 -14.41
C PRO A 409 19.83 26.87 -14.29
N ALA A 410 20.02 28.15 -14.60
CA ALA A 410 18.99 29.18 -14.47
C ALA A 410 17.71 28.88 -15.30
N ARG A 411 17.84 28.24 -16.47
CA ARG A 411 16.67 27.84 -17.28
C ARG A 411 15.89 26.65 -16.72
N MET A 412 16.49 25.79 -15.88
CA MET A 412 15.74 24.73 -15.18
C MET A 412 14.86 25.29 -14.05
N ILE A 413 15.25 26.41 -13.45
CA ILE A 413 14.47 27.08 -12.40
C ILE A 413 13.32 27.89 -13.01
N GLU A 414 13.51 28.51 -14.18
CA GLU A 414 12.39 29.10 -14.93
C GLU A 414 11.47 28.05 -15.57
N ALA A 415 11.99 26.91 -16.04
CA ALA A 415 11.16 25.80 -16.52
C ALA A 415 10.25 25.23 -15.41
N ARG A 416 10.80 25.00 -14.20
CA ARG A 416 10.01 24.58 -13.03
C ARG A 416 9.02 25.65 -12.53
N LYS A 417 9.22 26.94 -12.83
CA LYS A 417 8.27 28.02 -12.49
C LYS A 417 7.25 28.36 -13.60
N LYS A 418 7.46 27.92 -14.85
CA LYS A 418 6.48 28.09 -15.94
C LYS A 418 5.57 26.88 -16.19
N ALA A 419 5.90 25.71 -15.65
CA ALA A 419 4.99 24.55 -15.63
C ALA A 419 3.87 24.64 -14.57
N GLN A 420 3.86 25.70 -13.74
CA GLN A 420 2.99 25.79 -12.54
C GLN A 420 1.91 26.88 -12.61
N LYS A 421 1.60 27.42 -13.81
CA LYS A 421 0.55 28.42 -13.98
C LYS A 421 -0.20 28.34 -15.33
N ARG A 422 -1.01 27.29 -15.50
CA ARG A 422 -2.30 27.33 -16.20
C ARG A 422 -3.16 26.17 -15.72
N GLN A 423 -4.34 26.51 -15.21
CA GLN A 423 -5.52 25.68 -14.94
C GLN A 423 -5.24 24.31 -14.30
N ARG A 424 -5.38 24.29 -12.98
CA ARG A 424 -5.26 23.12 -12.11
C ARG A 424 -6.56 23.03 -11.36
N ILE A 425 -7.46 22.11 -11.74
CA ILE A 425 -8.68 21.85 -10.98
C ILE A 425 -9.47 20.61 -11.50
N ILE A 426 -10.35 19.95 -10.74
CA ILE A 426 -10.25 19.33 -9.38
C ILE A 426 -11.60 18.69 -8.99
N LEU A 427 -11.61 17.57 -8.24
CA LEU A 427 -12.82 16.78 -8.03
C LEU A 427 -12.87 15.71 -6.88
N ALA A 428 -12.67 16.09 -5.62
CA ALA A 428 -12.38 15.14 -4.52
C ALA A 428 -13.47 14.17 -4.01
N VAL A 429 -14.61 14.04 -4.68
CA VAL A 429 -15.68 13.10 -4.27
C VAL A 429 -16.39 12.43 -5.46
N VAL A 430 -15.99 12.69 -6.71
CA VAL A 430 -16.64 12.06 -7.88
C VAL A 430 -16.23 10.62 -8.10
N ALA A 431 -15.10 10.17 -7.54
CA ALA A 431 -14.82 8.74 -7.43
C ALA A 431 -15.95 8.00 -6.67
N SER A 432 -16.63 8.68 -5.73
CA SER A 432 -17.77 8.16 -4.97
C SER A 432 -19.12 8.27 -5.70
N LEU A 433 -19.28 9.29 -6.56
CA LEU A 433 -20.59 9.76 -7.04
C LEU A 433 -20.80 9.68 -8.56
N GLY A 434 -19.74 9.54 -9.34
CA GLY A 434 -19.81 9.33 -10.79
C GLY A 434 -20.12 7.89 -11.20
N LEU A 435 -20.63 7.07 -10.28
CA LEU A 435 -20.48 5.62 -10.36
C LEU A 435 -21.60 4.89 -11.12
N VAL A 436 -22.52 5.64 -11.75
CA VAL A 436 -23.40 5.10 -12.79
C VAL A 436 -23.08 5.75 -14.14
N GLY A 437 -22.87 7.07 -14.18
CA GLY A 437 -22.57 7.82 -15.42
C GLY A 437 -21.17 7.55 -15.96
N GLY A 438 -20.18 7.58 -15.08
CA GLY A 438 -18.81 7.22 -15.41
C GLY A 438 -18.57 5.74 -15.59
N LEU A 439 -19.38 4.90 -14.97
CA LEU A 439 -19.28 3.47 -15.14
C LEU A 439 -19.82 3.05 -16.51
N VAL A 440 -20.94 3.64 -16.95
CA VAL A 440 -21.39 3.52 -18.32
C VAL A 440 -20.45 4.22 -19.30
N GLY A 441 -19.97 5.43 -18.99
CA GLY A 441 -18.92 6.12 -19.75
C GLY A 441 -17.66 5.28 -19.99
N LEU A 442 -17.28 4.47 -18.99
CA LEU A 442 -16.18 3.52 -19.05
C LEU A 442 -16.52 2.30 -19.93
N VAL A 443 -17.72 1.71 -19.79
CA VAL A 443 -18.14 0.57 -20.64
C VAL A 443 -18.39 1.01 -22.10
N ILE A 444 -18.76 2.27 -22.35
CA ILE A 444 -18.75 2.90 -23.68
C ILE A 444 -17.33 2.95 -24.21
N TYR A 445 -16.43 3.62 -23.49
CA TYR A 445 -15.06 3.86 -23.92
C TYR A 445 -14.30 2.56 -24.19
N LEU A 446 -14.49 1.54 -23.34
CA LEU A 446 -13.87 0.22 -23.49
C LEU A 446 -14.48 -0.66 -24.60
N ARG A 447 -15.63 -0.28 -25.20
CA ARG A 447 -16.26 -1.01 -26.33
C ARG A 447 -16.12 -0.33 -27.69
N GLN A 448 -15.55 0.87 -27.79
CA GLN A 448 -15.40 1.54 -29.09
C GLN A 448 -14.23 0.92 -29.90
N PRO A 449 -14.48 0.33 -31.09
CA PRO A 449 -13.40 0.08 -32.04
C PRO A 449 -12.88 1.42 -32.57
N GLY A 450 -11.56 1.59 -32.61
CA GLY A 450 -10.91 2.85 -32.97
C GLY A 450 -11.28 3.33 -34.37
N THR A 451 -12.18 4.31 -34.45
CA THR A 451 -12.83 4.73 -35.70
C THR A 451 -12.45 6.16 -36.09
N ASN A 452 -11.34 6.28 -36.84
CA ASN A 452 -11.07 7.46 -37.67
C ASN A 452 -12.00 7.43 -38.90
N VAL A 453 -13.14 8.12 -38.86
CA VAL A 453 -14.00 8.29 -40.06
C VAL A 453 -14.50 9.74 -40.18
N ALA A 454 -14.35 10.31 -41.38
CA ALA A 454 -14.78 11.68 -41.69
C ALA A 454 -16.28 11.77 -42.00
N ARG A 455 -16.91 12.90 -41.66
CA ARG A 455 -18.31 13.23 -41.98
C ARG A 455 -18.54 13.45 -43.49
N PRO A 456 -19.59 12.85 -44.08
CA PRO A 456 -20.29 13.38 -45.25
C PRO A 456 -21.50 14.24 -44.83
N SER A 457 -22.01 15.05 -45.77
CA SER A 457 -22.98 16.13 -45.50
C SER A 457 -24.36 15.93 -46.15
N ASP A 458 -25.38 16.39 -45.42
CA ASP A 458 -26.60 17.10 -45.88
C ASP A 458 -27.82 16.39 -46.52
N ASN A 459 -28.99 16.79 -45.99
CA ASN A 459 -30.35 16.86 -46.58
C ASN A 459 -31.10 15.54 -46.93
N THR A 460 -32.29 15.29 -46.37
CA THR A 460 -33.53 16.04 -46.71
C THR A 460 -34.70 15.77 -45.74
N ASN A 461 -35.72 16.65 -45.76
CA ASN A 461 -37.00 16.52 -45.03
C ASN A 461 -37.79 15.24 -45.39
N GLU A 462 -38.56 14.70 -44.45
CA GLU A 462 -40.04 14.75 -44.50
C GLU A 462 -40.68 14.22 -43.19
N ASN A 463 -41.73 14.91 -42.73
CA ASN A 463 -42.72 14.44 -41.75
C ASN A 463 -44.08 14.55 -42.45
N PRO A 464 -45.01 13.59 -42.30
CA PRO A 464 -46.21 13.97 -41.54
C PRO A 464 -46.96 12.86 -40.78
N ASP A 465 -47.82 13.35 -39.89
CA ASP A 465 -49.14 12.82 -39.47
C ASP A 465 -49.26 11.53 -38.61
N ASN A 466 -49.57 11.79 -37.34
CA ASN A 466 -50.86 11.50 -36.70
C ASN A 466 -51.51 10.11 -36.80
N GLY A 467 -51.79 9.55 -35.62
CA GLY A 467 -52.65 8.37 -35.43
C GLY A 467 -53.06 8.19 -33.97
N GLU A 468 -54.01 8.99 -33.50
CA GLU A 468 -54.70 8.76 -32.22
C GLU A 468 -55.41 7.39 -32.22
N ASN A 469 -55.44 6.69 -31.08
CA ASN A 469 -56.67 6.00 -30.69
C ASN A 469 -56.76 5.69 -29.19
N ASP A 470 -57.99 5.74 -28.70
CA ASP A 470 -58.39 5.63 -27.30
C ASP A 470 -58.35 4.21 -26.71
N GLY A 471 -58.17 4.16 -25.39
CA GLY A 471 -59.18 3.58 -24.49
C GLY A 471 -59.14 2.08 -24.20
N GLY A 472 -59.07 1.73 -22.91
CA GLY A 472 -59.19 0.34 -22.46
C GLY A 472 -59.02 0.11 -20.95
N GLU A 473 -59.84 0.75 -20.10
CA GLU A 473 -59.92 0.35 -18.69
C GLU A 473 -60.41 -1.10 -18.56
N GLY A 474 -59.65 -1.93 -17.82
CA GLY A 474 -59.95 -3.34 -17.61
C GLY A 474 -59.66 -3.78 -16.18
N THR A 475 -60.61 -3.55 -15.27
CA THR A 475 -60.50 -3.95 -13.85
C THR A 475 -60.75 -5.43 -13.63
N GLY A 476 -59.88 -6.08 -12.83
CA GLY A 476 -60.26 -7.22 -12.00
C GLY A 476 -59.46 -8.51 -12.20
N GLY A 477 -58.84 -9.02 -11.14
CA GLY A 477 -58.18 -10.34 -11.14
C GLY A 477 -57.10 -10.52 -10.07
N SER A 478 -57.48 -10.47 -8.78
CA SER A 478 -56.55 -10.81 -7.70
C SER A 478 -56.24 -12.32 -7.67
N SER A 479 -54.95 -12.68 -7.66
CA SER A 479 -54.48 -13.99 -7.19
C SER A 479 -53.19 -13.81 -6.40
N ASP A 480 -53.15 -14.39 -5.20
CA ASP A 480 -52.11 -14.13 -4.20
C ASP A 480 -50.69 -14.44 -4.69
N LEU A 481 -49.81 -13.44 -4.59
CA LEU A 481 -48.36 -13.63 -4.52
C LEU A 481 -47.88 -13.08 -3.19
N VAL A 482 -47.01 -13.84 -2.53
CA VAL A 482 -46.59 -13.59 -1.15
C VAL A 482 -45.78 -12.31 -1.08
N ASP A 483 -46.31 -11.35 -0.33
CA ASP A 483 -45.68 -10.06 -0.09
C ASP A 483 -44.49 -10.22 0.87
N THR A 484 -43.27 -10.07 0.34
CA THR A 484 -42.04 -9.98 1.12
C THR A 484 -41.48 -8.55 1.16
N THR A 485 -42.33 -7.52 1.02
CA THR A 485 -41.96 -6.11 1.24
C THR A 485 -42.10 -5.69 2.71
N ALA A 486 -41.58 -6.52 3.62
CA ALA A 486 -41.38 -6.13 5.01
C ALA A 486 -40.15 -5.21 5.10
N ALA A 487 -40.31 -3.94 4.73
CA ALA A 487 -39.31 -2.91 4.96
C ALA A 487 -38.90 -2.93 6.44
N VAL A 488 -37.62 -3.20 6.71
CA VAL A 488 -37.08 -3.16 8.07
C VAL A 488 -37.20 -1.71 8.54
N PRO A 489 -37.90 -1.41 9.66
CA PRO A 489 -38.07 -0.04 10.11
C PRO A 489 -36.70 0.57 10.45
N GLN A 490 -36.24 1.47 9.58
CA GLN A 490 -34.94 2.12 9.68
C GLN A 490 -34.76 2.75 11.07
N LYS A 491 -33.74 2.30 11.78
CA LYS A 491 -33.32 2.91 13.03
C LYS A 491 -32.13 3.79 12.73
N VAL A 492 -32.38 5.01 12.23
CA VAL A 492 -31.34 6.02 12.09
C VAL A 492 -30.72 6.24 13.47
N VAL A 493 -29.49 5.77 13.66
CA VAL A 493 -28.75 5.92 14.91
C VAL A 493 -28.27 7.36 14.98
N ASP A 494 -28.64 8.06 16.07
CA ASP A 494 -28.18 9.42 16.34
C ASP A 494 -26.65 9.51 16.24
N ASP A 495 -26.14 10.62 15.71
CA ASP A 495 -24.70 10.81 15.54
C ASP A 495 -23.99 10.98 16.89
N ASP A 496 -23.21 9.96 17.27
CA ASP A 496 -22.36 9.97 18.46
C ASP A 496 -20.95 10.52 18.18
N GLY A 497 -20.65 10.85 16.92
CA GLY A 497 -19.36 11.34 16.45
C GLY A 497 -18.24 10.30 16.46
N ALA A 498 -18.56 9.01 16.58
CA ALA A 498 -17.56 7.94 16.74
C ALA A 498 -17.87 6.63 15.98
N LEU A 499 -19.13 6.32 15.68
CA LEU A 499 -19.53 5.08 15.01
C LEU A 499 -19.95 5.30 13.55
N LEU A 500 -19.55 4.38 12.67
CA LEU A 500 -20.03 4.29 11.29
C LEU A 500 -21.57 4.28 11.24
N TRP A 501 -22.13 4.73 10.11
CA TRP A 501 -23.56 4.57 9.87
C TRP A 501 -23.95 3.09 9.76
N GLU A 502 -25.14 2.73 10.25
CA GLU A 502 -25.66 1.37 10.08
C GLU A 502 -25.95 1.08 8.59
N SER A 503 -25.51 -0.09 8.13
CA SER A 503 -25.71 -0.60 6.77
C SER A 503 -27.20 -0.87 6.51
N PRO A 504 -27.76 -0.44 5.36
CA PRO A 504 -29.17 -0.69 5.02
C PRO A 504 -29.50 -2.16 4.77
N THR A 505 -28.51 -2.95 4.38
CA THR A 505 -28.66 -4.38 4.10
C THR A 505 -27.74 -5.21 4.99
N GLN A 506 -28.13 -6.47 5.18
CA GLN A 506 -27.33 -7.52 5.83
C GLN A 506 -27.32 -8.74 4.90
N GLY A 507 -26.83 -8.54 3.67
CA GLY A 507 -26.73 -9.60 2.68
C GLY A 507 -25.53 -10.52 2.89
N ASP A 508 -25.53 -11.65 2.20
CA ASP A 508 -24.35 -12.51 2.10
C ASP A 508 -23.18 -11.77 1.43
N PRO A 509 -21.91 -12.15 1.71
CA PRO A 509 -20.76 -11.58 1.04
C PRO A 509 -20.82 -11.70 -0.49
N LEU A 510 -20.21 -10.75 -1.18
CA LEU A 510 -20.25 -10.64 -2.64
C LEU A 510 -19.68 -11.88 -3.35
N SER A 511 -20.55 -12.77 -3.84
CA SER A 511 -20.15 -13.87 -4.74
C SER A 511 -19.74 -13.34 -6.12
N LEU A 512 -18.63 -13.81 -6.67
CA LEU A 512 -18.15 -13.50 -8.02
C LEU A 512 -18.19 -14.74 -8.94
N ALA A 513 -19.01 -15.73 -8.59
CA ALA A 513 -19.12 -17.01 -9.27
C ALA A 513 -19.25 -16.91 -10.80
N GLY A 514 -18.41 -17.65 -11.51
CA GLY A 514 -18.48 -17.80 -12.96
C GLY A 514 -17.89 -16.64 -13.78
N ILE A 515 -16.99 -15.85 -13.20
CA ILE A 515 -16.02 -15.02 -13.95
C ILE A 515 -14.64 -15.70 -13.98
N PRO A 516 -13.78 -15.43 -14.99
CA PRO A 516 -12.42 -15.97 -15.07
C PRO A 516 -11.54 -15.57 -13.88
N ASP A 517 -10.46 -16.35 -13.67
CA ASP A 517 -9.47 -16.13 -12.61
C ASP A 517 -8.63 -14.87 -12.84
N GLY A 518 -8.13 -14.28 -11.76
CA GLY A 518 -7.22 -13.12 -11.79
C GLY A 518 -7.80 -11.79 -12.29
N PRO A 519 -9.07 -11.42 -12.05
CA PRO A 519 -9.59 -10.13 -12.51
C PRO A 519 -8.83 -8.97 -11.85
N ARG A 520 -8.35 -8.01 -12.64
CA ARG A 520 -7.65 -6.82 -12.15
C ARG A 520 -8.58 -5.77 -11.53
N GLY A 521 -9.85 -5.80 -11.91
CA GLY A 521 -10.95 -5.04 -11.31
C GLY A 521 -12.30 -5.68 -11.62
N VAL A 522 -13.30 -5.45 -10.78
CA VAL A 522 -14.66 -6.00 -10.92
C VAL A 522 -15.71 -4.95 -10.62
N ILE A 523 -16.75 -4.87 -11.44
CA ILE A 523 -17.97 -4.10 -11.18
C ILE A 523 -19.14 -5.06 -11.08
N VAL A 524 -20.02 -4.82 -10.12
CA VAL A 524 -21.30 -5.51 -9.96
C VAL A 524 -22.42 -4.48 -9.96
N LEU A 525 -23.46 -4.72 -10.75
CA LEU A 525 -24.68 -3.92 -10.85
C LEU A 525 -25.90 -4.81 -10.63
N ARG A 526 -26.95 -4.27 -10.00
CA ARG A 526 -28.29 -4.88 -9.87
C ARG A 526 -29.33 -4.01 -10.59
N PRO A 527 -29.32 -3.95 -11.93
CA PRO A 527 -30.01 -2.89 -12.67
C PRO A 527 -31.54 -2.99 -12.62
N SER A 528 -32.13 -4.19 -12.56
CA SER A 528 -33.58 -4.36 -12.41
C SER A 528 -34.15 -3.68 -11.15
N GLU A 529 -33.41 -3.73 -10.05
CA GLU A 529 -33.78 -3.09 -8.77
C GLU A 529 -33.43 -1.59 -8.80
N LEU A 530 -32.21 -1.25 -9.24
CA LEU A 530 -31.70 0.13 -9.28
C LEU A 530 -32.52 1.05 -10.22
N LEU A 531 -33.04 0.52 -11.32
CA LEU A 531 -33.83 1.28 -12.30
C LEU A 531 -35.33 1.27 -12.01
N ALA A 532 -35.78 0.61 -10.92
CA ALA A 532 -37.18 0.56 -10.56
C ALA A 532 -37.73 1.92 -10.05
N GLY A 533 -38.96 2.20 -10.45
CA GLY A 533 -39.75 3.35 -10.01
C GLY A 533 -39.24 4.71 -10.50
N ASN A 534 -39.89 5.78 -10.04
CA ASN A 534 -39.68 7.15 -10.54
C ASN A 534 -38.24 7.66 -10.34
N ALA A 535 -37.57 7.32 -9.23
CA ALA A 535 -36.18 7.72 -9.02
C ALA A 535 -35.18 6.92 -9.90
N GLY A 536 -35.57 5.76 -10.45
CA GLY A 536 -34.81 5.07 -11.51
C GLY A 536 -34.88 5.81 -12.85
N ILE A 537 -36.02 6.44 -13.15
CA ILE A 537 -36.20 7.34 -14.29
C ILE A 537 -35.34 8.60 -14.09
N ALA A 538 -35.45 9.27 -12.94
CA ALA A 538 -34.66 10.47 -12.62
C ALA A 538 -33.14 10.19 -12.64
N LEU A 539 -32.70 9.01 -12.19
CA LEU A 539 -31.32 8.56 -12.35
C LEU A 539 -30.95 8.41 -13.83
N THR A 540 -31.79 7.75 -14.62
CA THR A 540 -31.57 7.56 -16.08
C THR A 540 -31.45 8.90 -16.82
N GLU A 541 -32.28 9.88 -16.49
CA GLU A 541 -32.24 11.24 -17.05
C GLU A 541 -30.97 12.00 -16.61
N ALA A 542 -30.58 11.89 -15.34
CA ALA A 542 -29.38 12.53 -14.80
C ALA A 542 -28.08 12.04 -15.44
N LEU A 543 -28.07 10.83 -16.02
CA LEU A 543 -26.94 10.21 -16.72
C LEU A 543 -26.75 10.72 -18.16
N GLY A 544 -27.71 11.46 -18.70
CA GLY A 544 -27.60 12.16 -19.97
C GLY A 544 -27.70 11.29 -21.24
N PRO A 545 -27.57 11.92 -22.42
CA PRO A 545 -27.84 11.28 -23.71
C PRO A 545 -26.78 10.23 -24.10
N ASP A 546 -25.54 10.35 -23.62
CA ASP A 546 -24.48 9.36 -23.86
C ASP A 546 -24.83 8.01 -23.22
N PHE A 547 -25.35 8.04 -21.99
CA PHE A 547 -25.87 6.84 -21.31
C PHE A 547 -27.05 6.24 -22.08
N GLY A 548 -28.00 7.06 -22.54
CA GLY A 548 -29.16 6.59 -23.31
C GLY A 548 -28.73 5.88 -24.60
N THR A 549 -27.79 6.48 -25.33
CA THR A 549 -27.20 5.92 -26.57
C THR A 549 -26.45 4.62 -26.33
N TRP A 550 -25.70 4.53 -25.24
CA TRP A 550 -25.02 3.30 -24.84
C TRP A 550 -26.00 2.21 -24.45
N ARG A 551 -27.01 2.56 -23.65
CA ARG A 551 -28.00 1.62 -23.14
C ARG A 551 -28.70 0.96 -24.31
N SER A 552 -29.21 1.72 -25.28
CA SER A 552 -29.81 1.13 -26.49
C SER A 552 -28.82 0.26 -27.26
N THR A 553 -27.58 0.72 -27.47
CA THR A 553 -26.54 -0.05 -28.17
C THR A 553 -26.21 -1.38 -27.45
N TRP A 554 -26.20 -1.38 -26.12
CA TRP A 554 -25.95 -2.57 -25.31
C TRP A 554 -27.15 -3.51 -25.33
N GLU A 555 -28.37 -2.98 -25.17
CA GLU A 555 -29.62 -3.75 -25.21
C GLU A 555 -29.80 -4.42 -26.59
N ASP A 556 -29.49 -3.71 -27.69
CA ASP A 556 -29.48 -4.23 -29.06
C ASP A 556 -28.40 -5.32 -29.27
N GLN A 557 -27.16 -5.10 -28.80
CA GLN A 557 -26.07 -6.06 -28.94
C GLN A 557 -26.28 -7.35 -28.14
N VAL A 558 -26.92 -7.24 -26.97
CA VAL A 558 -27.04 -8.33 -26.00
C VAL A 558 -28.39 -9.05 -26.12
N GLY A 559 -29.41 -8.39 -26.68
CA GLY A 559 -30.72 -8.97 -26.98
C GLY A 559 -31.69 -8.98 -25.79
N ILE A 560 -31.41 -8.25 -24.72
CA ILE A 560 -32.31 -8.04 -23.56
C ILE A 560 -32.31 -6.57 -23.15
N ASN A 561 -33.34 -6.13 -22.44
CA ASN A 561 -33.32 -4.82 -21.80
C ASN A 561 -32.47 -4.85 -20.52
N LEU A 562 -31.88 -3.72 -20.12
CA LEU A 562 -31.02 -3.62 -18.93
C LEU A 562 -31.79 -3.85 -17.62
N ASP A 563 -33.10 -3.56 -17.60
CA ASP A 563 -34.00 -3.84 -16.47
C ASP A 563 -34.40 -5.33 -16.35
N GLN A 564 -34.10 -6.17 -17.35
CA GLN A 564 -34.32 -7.62 -17.31
C GLN A 564 -33.16 -8.38 -16.66
N ALA A 565 -32.03 -7.71 -16.41
CA ALA A 565 -30.90 -8.28 -15.68
C ALA A 565 -31.07 -8.08 -14.17
N SER A 566 -31.11 -9.18 -13.40
CA SER A 566 -31.03 -9.14 -11.94
C SER A 566 -29.63 -8.74 -11.49
N ARG A 567 -28.60 -9.18 -12.23
CA ARG A 567 -27.21 -8.88 -11.92
C ARG A 567 -26.37 -8.77 -13.19
N VAL A 568 -25.49 -7.78 -13.24
CA VAL A 568 -24.45 -7.65 -14.26
C VAL A 568 -23.10 -7.58 -13.56
N VAL A 569 -22.21 -8.51 -13.87
CA VAL A 569 -20.83 -8.56 -13.34
C VAL A 569 -19.87 -8.28 -14.49
N ILE A 570 -19.10 -7.20 -14.39
CA ILE A 570 -18.09 -6.82 -15.36
C ILE A 570 -16.72 -7.10 -14.73
N SER A 571 -15.93 -7.96 -15.36
CA SER A 571 -14.58 -8.30 -14.92
C SER A 571 -13.54 -7.85 -15.94
N LEU A 572 -12.46 -7.25 -15.44
CA LEU A 572 -11.37 -6.69 -16.24
C LEU A 572 -10.14 -7.57 -16.11
N HIS A 573 -9.51 -7.88 -17.22
CA HIS A 573 -8.35 -8.78 -17.35
C HIS A 573 -7.28 -8.08 -18.19
N ASP A 574 -6.03 -8.52 -18.14
CA ASP A 574 -5.00 -7.97 -19.03
C ASP A 574 -5.35 -8.25 -20.50
N ALA A 575 -4.97 -7.32 -21.39
CA ALA A 575 -5.14 -7.47 -22.84
C ALA A 575 -3.81 -7.76 -23.54
N ASP A 576 -3.81 -8.74 -24.44
CA ASP A 576 -2.68 -9.06 -25.32
C ASP A 576 -2.52 -8.09 -26.51
N SER A 577 -3.45 -7.15 -26.69
CA SER A 577 -3.52 -6.26 -27.87
C SER A 577 -2.98 -4.84 -27.61
N PRO A 578 -2.02 -4.33 -28.41
CA PRO A 578 -1.49 -2.98 -28.22
C PRO A 578 -2.56 -1.89 -28.36
N GLY A 579 -2.69 -1.04 -27.34
CA GLY A 579 -3.53 0.17 -27.37
C GLY A 579 -4.78 0.13 -26.47
N MET A 580 -5.15 -1.02 -25.94
CA MET A 580 -6.16 -1.14 -24.87
C MET A 580 -5.49 -1.86 -23.68
N PRO A 581 -5.44 -1.26 -22.46
CA PRO A 581 -4.71 -1.87 -21.36
C PRO A 581 -5.42 -3.09 -20.74
N TYR A 582 -6.70 -3.32 -21.04
CA TYR A 582 -7.50 -4.42 -20.47
C TYR A 582 -8.50 -5.02 -21.46
N ALA A 583 -8.75 -6.32 -21.30
CA ALA A 583 -9.84 -7.07 -21.90
C ALA A 583 -11.01 -7.15 -20.91
N MET A 584 -12.25 -7.03 -21.40
CA MET A 584 -13.44 -6.96 -20.55
C MET A 584 -14.41 -8.11 -20.82
N LEU A 585 -14.85 -8.78 -19.76
CA LEU A 585 -15.95 -9.73 -19.80
C LEU A 585 -17.15 -9.20 -19.01
N THR A 586 -18.34 -9.24 -19.60
CA THR A 586 -19.62 -8.96 -18.95
C THR A 586 -20.39 -10.27 -18.77
N ARG A 587 -20.58 -10.73 -17.52
CA ARG A 587 -21.55 -11.78 -17.16
C ARG A 587 -22.89 -11.11 -16.82
N VAL A 588 -23.98 -11.65 -17.34
CA VAL A 588 -25.34 -11.16 -17.12
C VAL A 588 -26.20 -12.29 -16.57
N GLU A 589 -26.84 -12.04 -15.43
CA GLU A 589 -27.79 -12.94 -14.78
C GLU A 589 -29.19 -12.31 -14.93
N LEU A 590 -30.15 -13.13 -15.34
CA LEU A 590 -31.49 -12.68 -15.71
C LEU A 590 -32.43 -12.69 -14.51
N ALA A 591 -33.29 -11.67 -14.40
CA ALA A 591 -34.33 -11.62 -13.36
C ALA A 591 -35.41 -12.69 -13.57
N ALA A 592 -35.64 -13.10 -14.82
CA ALA A 592 -36.45 -14.25 -15.18
C ALA A 592 -35.73 -15.08 -16.27
N PRO A 593 -35.59 -16.41 -16.13
CA PRO A 593 -34.90 -17.23 -17.12
C PRO A 593 -35.51 -17.12 -18.53
N ALA A 594 -34.68 -16.88 -19.54
CA ALA A 594 -35.09 -16.65 -20.93
C ALA A 594 -35.15 -17.94 -21.75
N ASP A 595 -36.01 -17.96 -22.77
CA ASP A 595 -36.02 -19.05 -23.74
C ASP A 595 -34.74 -19.04 -24.59
N SER A 596 -34.05 -20.17 -24.65
CA SER A 596 -32.74 -20.27 -25.32
C SER A 596 -32.84 -20.08 -26.84
N ALA A 597 -33.94 -20.52 -27.48
CA ALA A 597 -34.12 -20.36 -28.93
C ALA A 597 -34.44 -18.90 -29.28
N ALA A 598 -35.27 -18.23 -28.49
CA ALA A 598 -35.57 -16.81 -28.66
C ALA A 598 -34.32 -15.93 -28.48
N LEU A 599 -33.51 -16.19 -27.44
CA LEU A 599 -32.28 -15.44 -27.19
C LEU A 599 -31.24 -15.66 -28.29
N LYS A 600 -31.02 -16.92 -28.72
CA LYS A 600 -30.15 -17.25 -29.85
C LYS A 600 -30.61 -16.61 -31.17
N SER A 601 -31.93 -16.53 -31.41
CA SER A 601 -32.48 -15.83 -32.59
C SER A 601 -32.09 -14.36 -32.58
N ARG A 602 -32.28 -13.66 -31.43
CA ARG A 602 -31.90 -12.25 -31.28
C ARG A 602 -30.41 -12.02 -31.51
N TRP A 603 -29.54 -12.90 -31.03
CA TRP A 603 -28.10 -12.82 -31.33
C TRP A 603 -27.81 -13.01 -32.82
N GLY A 604 -28.52 -13.90 -33.50
CA GLY A 604 -28.47 -14.03 -34.96
C GLY A 604 -28.89 -12.76 -35.70
N ASP A 605 -30.02 -12.15 -35.28
CA ASP A 605 -30.53 -10.89 -35.84
C ASP A 605 -29.57 -9.71 -35.59
N ALA A 606 -28.88 -9.69 -34.44
CA ALA A 606 -27.81 -8.75 -34.10
C ALA A 606 -26.47 -9.02 -34.83
N GLY A 607 -26.43 -9.97 -35.77
CA GLY A 607 -25.26 -10.24 -36.61
C GLY A 607 -24.20 -11.13 -35.96
N PHE A 608 -24.54 -11.92 -34.94
CA PHE A 608 -23.67 -12.99 -34.43
C PHE A 608 -23.90 -14.30 -35.18
N SER A 609 -22.82 -15.05 -35.39
CA SER A 609 -22.85 -16.39 -35.98
C SER A 609 -22.50 -17.46 -34.94
N GLU A 610 -23.19 -18.60 -34.95
CA GLU A 610 -22.90 -19.71 -34.04
C GLU A 610 -21.58 -20.39 -34.44
N GLY A 611 -20.64 -20.42 -33.50
CA GLY A 611 -19.33 -21.05 -33.64
C GLY A 611 -19.28 -22.43 -32.96
N SER A 612 -18.08 -22.87 -32.59
CA SER A 612 -17.90 -24.10 -31.82
C SER A 612 -18.37 -23.95 -30.37
N GLY A 613 -19.17 -24.89 -29.87
CA GLY A 613 -19.43 -25.04 -28.43
C GLY A 613 -20.50 -24.13 -27.83
N ASN A 614 -21.58 -23.79 -28.57
CA ASN A 614 -22.62 -22.82 -28.17
C ASN A 614 -22.13 -21.37 -27.98
N VAL A 615 -20.93 -21.04 -28.46
CA VAL A 615 -20.41 -19.66 -28.48
C VAL A 615 -20.83 -18.97 -29.78
N TRP A 616 -21.40 -17.77 -29.67
CA TRP A 616 -21.87 -16.92 -30.76
C TRP A 616 -20.87 -15.77 -30.97
N ARG A 617 -20.57 -15.40 -32.22
CA ARG A 617 -19.47 -14.46 -32.54
C ARG A 617 -19.86 -13.39 -33.55
N SER A 618 -19.48 -12.14 -33.28
CA SER A 618 -19.54 -11.02 -34.22
C SER A 618 -18.30 -10.14 -34.07
N GLY A 619 -17.45 -10.10 -35.10
CA GLY A 619 -16.13 -9.49 -35.01
C GLY A 619 -15.28 -10.10 -33.89
N ASP A 620 -14.74 -9.24 -33.02
CA ASP A 620 -13.94 -9.61 -31.85
C ASP A 620 -14.79 -9.96 -30.61
N LEU A 621 -16.11 -9.76 -30.67
CA LEU A 621 -17.04 -10.02 -29.57
C LEU A 621 -17.64 -11.43 -29.66
N ALA A 622 -17.65 -12.13 -28.53
CA ALA A 622 -18.28 -13.42 -28.34
C ALA A 622 -19.37 -13.36 -27.25
N LEU A 623 -20.37 -14.24 -27.39
CA LEU A 623 -21.48 -14.46 -26.47
C LEU A 623 -21.62 -15.96 -26.17
N ALA A 624 -21.85 -16.36 -24.93
CA ALA A 624 -22.12 -17.76 -24.59
C ALA A 624 -23.06 -17.90 -23.39
N VAL A 625 -23.91 -18.92 -23.39
CA VAL A 625 -24.70 -19.31 -22.21
C VAL A 625 -23.76 -19.94 -21.19
N VAL A 626 -23.77 -19.43 -19.96
CA VAL A 626 -22.92 -19.90 -18.84
C VAL A 626 -23.71 -20.52 -17.69
N ALA A 627 -25.02 -20.28 -17.62
CA ALA A 627 -25.92 -21.00 -16.72
C ALA A 627 -27.33 -21.15 -17.31
N SER A 628 -27.98 -22.25 -16.95
CA SER A 628 -29.39 -22.53 -17.20
C SER A 628 -30.10 -22.93 -15.92
N ASP A 629 -31.43 -22.78 -15.88
CA ASP A 629 -32.27 -23.34 -14.82
C ASP A 629 -32.52 -24.85 -15.01
N THR A 630 -33.30 -25.45 -14.12
CA THR A 630 -33.65 -26.88 -14.17
C THR A 630 -34.46 -27.30 -15.39
N ASP A 631 -35.13 -26.34 -16.03
CA ASP A 631 -35.97 -26.56 -17.23
C ASP A 631 -35.18 -26.27 -18.52
N GLY A 632 -33.89 -25.94 -18.42
CA GLY A 632 -33.00 -25.65 -19.54
C GLY A 632 -33.14 -24.24 -20.12
N ARG A 633 -33.89 -23.35 -19.47
CA ARG A 633 -33.98 -21.93 -19.85
C ARG A 633 -32.67 -21.24 -19.45
N VAL A 634 -32.27 -20.21 -20.20
CA VAL A 634 -31.04 -19.46 -19.92
C VAL A 634 -31.24 -18.63 -18.66
N SER A 635 -30.41 -18.83 -17.64
CA SER A 635 -30.40 -18.01 -16.41
C SER A 635 -29.23 -17.02 -16.39
N ALA A 636 -28.11 -17.36 -17.02
CA ALA A 636 -27.01 -16.42 -17.25
C ALA A 636 -26.24 -16.67 -18.56
N PHE A 637 -25.70 -15.60 -19.13
CA PHE A 637 -24.77 -15.64 -20.27
C PHE A 637 -23.59 -14.69 -20.03
N ALA A 638 -22.52 -14.86 -20.81
CA ALA A 638 -21.34 -14.01 -20.78
C ALA A 638 -21.06 -13.40 -22.16
N ALA A 639 -20.50 -12.19 -22.17
CA ALA A 639 -20.20 -11.38 -23.35
C ALA A 639 -18.80 -10.76 -23.23
N GLY A 640 -17.93 -10.93 -24.23
CA GLY A 640 -16.57 -10.37 -24.21
C GLY A 640 -15.68 -10.95 -25.31
N PRO A 641 -14.36 -10.71 -25.28
CA PRO A 641 -13.40 -11.41 -26.13
C PRO A 641 -13.53 -12.92 -25.98
N LEU A 642 -13.35 -13.65 -27.09
CA LEU A 642 -13.55 -15.10 -27.16
C LEU A 642 -12.86 -15.86 -26.01
N GLU A 643 -11.60 -15.55 -25.73
CA GLU A 643 -10.79 -16.26 -24.74
C GLU A 643 -11.35 -16.12 -23.32
N LEU A 644 -11.84 -14.92 -22.96
CA LEU A 644 -12.49 -14.69 -21.67
C LEU A 644 -13.87 -15.37 -21.58
N VAL A 645 -14.59 -15.46 -22.70
CA VAL A 645 -15.89 -16.16 -22.78
C VAL A 645 -15.68 -17.68 -22.65
N ASP A 646 -14.70 -18.26 -23.34
CA ASP A 646 -14.34 -19.67 -23.22
C ASP A 646 -13.87 -20.02 -21.79
N LEU A 647 -13.08 -19.14 -21.16
CA LEU A 647 -12.71 -19.28 -19.74
C LEU A 647 -13.92 -19.21 -18.80
N ALA A 648 -14.88 -18.31 -19.04
CA ALA A 648 -16.10 -18.20 -18.24
C ALA A 648 -17.01 -19.43 -18.38
N VAL A 649 -17.15 -19.97 -19.61
CA VAL A 649 -17.86 -21.24 -19.86
C VAL A 649 -17.17 -22.40 -19.14
N ALA A 650 -15.84 -22.48 -19.16
CA ALA A 650 -15.08 -23.49 -18.42
C ALA A 650 -15.19 -23.34 -16.89
N LYS A 651 -15.35 -22.11 -16.39
CA LYS A 651 -15.51 -21.80 -14.96
C LYS A 651 -16.88 -22.18 -14.41
N GLY A 652 -17.94 -22.03 -15.22
CA GLY A 652 -19.32 -22.35 -14.88
C GLY A 652 -19.87 -21.46 -13.75
N THR A 653 -20.03 -22.05 -12.56
CA THR A 653 -20.53 -21.39 -11.34
C THR A 653 -19.50 -21.39 -10.20
N SER A 654 -18.22 -21.61 -10.50
CA SER A 654 -17.15 -21.60 -9.49
C SER A 654 -16.64 -20.17 -9.22
N GLU A 655 -16.28 -19.86 -7.98
CA GLU A 655 -15.64 -18.58 -7.62
C GLU A 655 -14.24 -18.44 -8.30
N PRO A 656 -13.85 -17.22 -8.72
CA PRO A 656 -12.53 -16.94 -9.28
C PRO A 656 -11.42 -17.03 -8.23
N VAL A 657 -10.22 -17.37 -8.68
CA VAL A 657 -8.98 -17.18 -7.91
C VAL A 657 -8.63 -15.70 -7.95
N LEU A 658 -8.84 -15.02 -6.83
CA LEU A 658 -8.59 -13.59 -6.67
C LEU A 658 -7.17 -13.30 -6.15
N ALA A 659 -6.68 -12.08 -6.39
CA ALA A 659 -5.46 -11.58 -5.75
C ALA A 659 -5.64 -11.47 -4.22
N PRO A 660 -4.60 -11.59 -3.37
CA PRO A 660 -4.76 -11.58 -1.91
C PRO A 660 -5.47 -10.35 -1.35
N ASP A 661 -5.20 -9.17 -1.89
CA ASP A 661 -5.84 -7.90 -1.55
C ASP A 661 -7.33 -7.86 -1.91
N GLN A 662 -7.75 -8.60 -2.95
CA GLN A 662 -9.15 -8.81 -3.28
C GLN A 662 -9.79 -9.90 -2.42
N ARG A 663 -9.05 -10.96 -2.06
CA ARG A 663 -9.53 -12.03 -1.16
C ARG A 663 -9.82 -11.53 0.26
N LEU A 664 -9.10 -10.51 0.72
CA LEU A 664 -9.39 -9.84 1.99
C LEU A 664 -10.62 -8.93 1.89
N LEU A 665 -10.83 -8.31 0.73
CA LEU A 665 -11.84 -7.28 0.52
C LEU A 665 -13.23 -7.84 0.14
N VAL A 666 -13.31 -8.84 -0.74
CA VAL A 666 -14.58 -9.41 -1.21
C VAL A 666 -15.48 -9.93 -0.07
N PRO A 667 -14.96 -10.63 0.96
CA PRO A 667 -15.77 -11.06 2.12
C PRO A 667 -16.36 -9.90 2.95
N GLN A 668 -15.79 -8.69 2.83
CA GLN A 668 -16.16 -7.50 3.60
C GLN A 668 -17.24 -6.64 2.91
N VAL A 669 -17.72 -7.06 1.73
CA VAL A 669 -18.66 -6.32 0.90
C VAL A 669 -19.97 -7.08 0.76
N ASP A 670 -21.07 -6.41 1.09
CA ASP A 670 -22.43 -6.94 1.02
C ASP A 670 -22.90 -7.12 -0.45
N GLY A 671 -23.35 -8.33 -0.81
CA GLY A 671 -23.84 -8.69 -2.15
C GLY A 671 -25.25 -8.16 -2.50
N ALA A 672 -25.98 -7.59 -1.55
CA ALA A 672 -27.25 -6.90 -1.74
C ALA A 672 -27.10 -5.39 -2.02
N ARG A 673 -25.86 -4.88 -2.11
CA ARG A 673 -25.58 -3.54 -2.63
C ARG A 673 -25.98 -3.47 -4.11
N HIS A 674 -26.66 -2.40 -4.50
CA HIS A 674 -27.16 -2.21 -5.86
C HIS A 674 -26.03 -2.01 -6.88
N ILE A 675 -24.94 -1.39 -6.43
CA ILE A 675 -23.73 -1.16 -7.20
C ILE A 675 -22.53 -1.44 -6.30
N THR A 676 -21.55 -2.17 -6.81
CA THR A 676 -20.27 -2.40 -6.14
C THR A 676 -19.13 -2.34 -7.16
N VAL A 677 -18.09 -1.56 -6.87
CA VAL A 677 -16.85 -1.48 -7.65
C VAL A 677 -15.69 -1.92 -6.79
N LEU A 678 -14.94 -2.93 -7.25
CA LEU A 678 -13.77 -3.52 -6.62
C LEU A 678 -12.53 -3.25 -7.48
N LEU A 679 -11.56 -2.52 -6.92
CA LEU A 679 -10.35 -2.12 -7.63
C LEU A 679 -9.12 -2.28 -6.74
N THR A 680 -8.04 -2.78 -7.33
CA THR A 680 -6.70 -2.73 -6.73
C THR A 680 -5.99 -1.49 -7.24
N VAL A 681 -5.38 -0.67 -6.37
CA VAL A 681 -4.74 0.59 -6.75
C VAL A 681 -3.59 0.37 -7.75
N THR A 682 -2.81 -0.70 -7.57
CA THR A 682 -1.75 -1.10 -8.50
C THR A 682 -2.27 -1.61 -9.86
N ASN A 683 -3.59 -1.82 -9.98
CA ASN A 683 -4.27 -2.17 -11.23
C ASN A 683 -4.95 -0.98 -11.92
N LEU A 684 -4.82 0.24 -11.39
CA LEU A 684 -5.22 1.46 -12.09
C LEU A 684 -4.26 1.82 -13.23
N TYR A 685 -3.15 1.10 -13.38
CA TYR A 685 -2.14 1.31 -14.41
C TYR A 685 -1.73 -0.01 -15.10
N SER A 686 -1.44 0.05 -16.40
CA SER A 686 -0.83 -1.05 -17.17
C SER A 686 0.63 -1.29 -16.77
N GLU A 687 1.24 -2.39 -17.23
CA GLU A 687 2.69 -2.61 -17.04
C GLU A 687 3.56 -1.49 -17.64
N GLU A 688 3.03 -0.76 -18.63
CA GLU A 688 3.68 0.40 -19.27
C GLU A 688 3.37 1.74 -18.57
N GLY A 689 2.63 1.72 -17.46
CA GLY A 689 2.25 2.91 -16.69
C GLY A 689 1.11 3.74 -17.31
N GLN A 690 0.34 3.19 -18.25
CA GLN A 690 -0.84 3.87 -18.79
C GLN A 690 -2.04 3.68 -17.85
N ALA A 691 -2.72 4.77 -17.49
CA ALA A 691 -3.88 4.68 -16.60
C ALA A 691 -5.06 3.94 -17.26
N TRP A 692 -5.78 3.18 -16.45
CA TRP A 692 -7.03 2.49 -16.80
C TRP A 692 -8.13 3.46 -17.23
N LEU A 693 -8.19 4.63 -16.62
CA LEU A 693 -9.11 5.71 -16.94
C LEU A 693 -8.57 6.57 -18.10
N GLY A 694 -8.66 6.03 -19.32
CA GLY A 694 -8.30 6.75 -20.55
C GLY A 694 -9.28 7.85 -20.96
N GLY A 695 -8.88 8.68 -21.91
CA GLY A 695 -9.74 9.69 -22.54
C GLY A 695 -10.20 10.78 -21.56
N ARG A 696 -11.52 11.00 -21.45
CA ARG A 696 -12.12 12.09 -20.66
C ARG A 696 -11.87 12.02 -19.15
N TRP A 697 -11.45 10.86 -18.66
CA TRP A 697 -11.31 10.56 -17.23
C TRP A 697 -9.89 10.70 -16.70
N LEU A 698 -8.87 10.66 -17.58
CA LEU A 698 -7.46 10.73 -17.18
C LEU A 698 -7.13 11.98 -16.33
N PRO A 699 -7.58 13.20 -16.70
CA PRO A 699 -7.33 14.40 -15.90
C PRO A 699 -7.98 14.36 -14.51
N LEU A 700 -8.99 13.52 -14.29
CA LEU A 700 -9.63 13.36 -12.98
C LEU A 700 -8.86 12.36 -12.11
N ALA A 701 -8.41 11.24 -12.69
CA ALA A 701 -7.65 10.21 -11.99
C ALA A 701 -6.35 10.77 -11.39
N GLU A 702 -5.57 11.51 -12.18
CA GLU A 702 -4.29 12.11 -11.77
C GLU A 702 -4.42 13.10 -10.60
N ILE A 703 -5.59 13.72 -10.41
CA ILE A 703 -5.82 14.69 -9.33
C ILE A 703 -6.15 13.97 -8.01
N PHE A 704 -6.84 12.81 -8.06
CA PHE A 704 -7.27 12.08 -6.86
C PHE A 704 -6.34 10.99 -6.40
N GLU A 705 -5.46 10.48 -7.25
CA GLU A 705 -4.48 9.49 -6.85
C GLU A 705 -3.69 9.85 -5.57
N PRO A 706 -3.12 11.06 -5.41
CA PRO A 706 -2.31 11.40 -4.23
C PRO A 706 -3.13 11.63 -2.95
N VAL A 707 -4.46 11.64 -3.05
CA VAL A 707 -5.38 12.11 -2.00
C VAL A 707 -6.33 11.01 -1.54
N LEU A 708 -6.75 10.16 -2.48
CA LEU A 708 -7.67 9.05 -2.27
C LEU A 708 -6.91 7.72 -2.12
N PHE A 709 -5.89 7.45 -2.96
CA PHE A 709 -5.19 6.15 -2.98
C PHE A 709 -3.92 6.10 -2.11
N ASP A 710 -3.59 7.19 -1.42
CA ASP A 710 -2.39 7.31 -0.60
C ASP A 710 -2.53 6.54 0.75
N GLY A 711 -2.03 5.30 0.76
CA GLY A 711 -2.16 4.35 1.88
C GLY A 711 -3.17 3.21 1.61
N ILE A 712 -3.87 3.24 0.48
CA ILE A 712 -4.75 2.16 0.02
C ILE A 712 -3.97 1.17 -0.84
N GLN A 713 -4.28 -0.13 -0.70
CA GLN A 713 -3.82 -1.21 -1.59
C GLN A 713 -4.94 -1.65 -2.55
N SER A 714 -6.13 -1.95 -2.02
CA SER A 714 -7.37 -2.22 -2.77
C SER A 714 -8.56 -1.55 -2.10
N PHE A 715 -9.62 -1.25 -2.85
CA PHE A 715 -10.86 -0.71 -2.30
C PHE A 715 -12.11 -1.25 -3.00
N ALA A 716 -13.17 -1.34 -2.21
CA ALA A 716 -14.53 -1.58 -2.61
C ALA A 716 -15.31 -0.29 -2.40
N LEU A 717 -16.06 0.14 -3.40
CA LEU A 717 -17.01 1.22 -3.26
C LEU A 717 -18.39 0.65 -3.59
N SER A 718 -19.27 0.64 -2.59
CA SER A 718 -20.62 0.11 -2.67
C SER A 718 -21.66 1.20 -2.49
N ILE A 719 -22.76 1.07 -3.23
CA ILE A 719 -23.90 1.98 -3.21
C ILE A 719 -25.17 1.15 -3.10
N HIS A 720 -26.07 1.55 -2.21
CA HIS A 720 -27.41 1.00 -2.10
C HIS A 720 -28.43 2.16 -2.10
N ARG A 721 -29.56 1.96 -2.78
CA ARG A 721 -30.68 2.88 -2.83
C ARG A 721 -31.92 2.15 -2.34
N ASP A 722 -32.63 2.73 -1.39
CA ASP A 722 -33.99 2.34 -1.05
C ASP A 722 -34.87 3.60 -1.17
N THR A 723 -35.34 4.14 -0.05
CA THR A 723 -35.91 5.50 0.02
C THR A 723 -34.81 6.56 -0.02
N ASP A 724 -33.67 6.29 0.63
CA ASP A 724 -32.48 7.16 0.65
C ASP A 724 -31.27 6.42 0.05
N TRP A 725 -30.18 7.16 -0.16
CA TRP A 725 -28.93 6.65 -0.71
C TRP A 725 -27.92 6.36 0.40
N TYR A 726 -27.34 5.17 0.38
CA TYR A 726 -26.22 4.78 1.23
C TYR A 726 -24.98 4.54 0.37
N LEU A 727 -23.87 5.16 0.73
CA LEU A 727 -22.57 4.99 0.08
C LEU A 727 -21.53 4.54 1.11
N GLU A 728 -20.69 3.58 0.71
CA GLU A 728 -19.64 3.02 1.56
C GLU A 728 -18.39 2.69 0.76
N LEU A 729 -17.27 3.30 1.17
CA LEU A 729 -15.92 2.95 0.76
C LEU A 729 -15.31 2.04 1.82
N THR A 730 -14.88 0.84 1.42
CA THR A 730 -14.16 -0.12 2.25
C THR A 730 -12.79 -0.37 1.61
N ALA A 731 -11.70 -0.17 2.34
CA ALA A 731 -10.34 -0.19 1.79
C ALA A 731 -9.38 -1.06 2.60
N THR A 732 -8.53 -1.80 1.90
CA THR A 732 -7.36 -2.45 2.48
C THR A 732 -6.19 -1.46 2.53
N LYS A 733 -5.45 -1.50 3.64
CA LYS A 733 -4.28 -0.66 3.88
C LYS A 733 -3.02 -1.19 3.17
N ARG A 734 -2.06 -0.30 2.89
CA ARG A 734 -0.72 -0.71 2.41
C ARG A 734 0.06 -1.47 3.47
N VAL A 735 1.05 -2.24 3.02
CA VAL A 735 1.91 -3.00 3.91
C VAL A 735 2.70 -2.06 4.83
N GLY A 736 2.75 -2.39 6.13
CA GLY A 736 3.42 -1.57 7.16
C GLY A 736 2.57 -0.47 7.80
N GLN A 737 1.37 -0.19 7.27
CA GLN A 737 0.37 0.69 7.90
C GLN A 737 -0.65 -0.13 8.72
N THR A 738 -1.37 0.50 9.64
CA THR A 738 -2.59 -0.05 10.28
C THR A 738 -3.86 0.57 9.67
N ALA A 739 -5.02 -0.07 9.85
CA ALA A 739 -6.29 0.47 9.34
C ALA A 739 -6.67 1.80 10.04
N GLU A 740 -6.35 1.94 11.33
CA GLU A 740 -6.59 3.16 12.12
C GLU A 740 -5.72 4.33 11.61
N GLN A 741 -4.48 4.05 11.21
CA GLN A 741 -3.61 5.05 10.59
C GLN A 741 -4.13 5.51 9.23
N LEU A 742 -4.83 4.65 8.48
CA LEU A 742 -5.47 5.01 7.22
C LEU A 742 -6.74 5.85 7.47
N VAL A 743 -7.57 5.47 8.44
CA VAL A 743 -8.75 6.23 8.88
C VAL A 743 -8.37 7.63 9.37
N ALA A 744 -7.42 7.75 10.31
CA ALA A 744 -6.97 9.04 10.83
C ALA A 744 -6.41 9.97 9.73
N LYS A 745 -5.85 9.38 8.67
CA LYS A 745 -5.37 10.10 7.49
C LYS A 745 -6.52 10.56 6.59
N TRP A 746 -7.59 9.80 6.44
CA TRP A 746 -8.81 10.25 5.75
C TRP A 746 -9.50 11.38 6.52
N GLU A 747 -9.70 11.23 7.83
CA GLU A 747 -10.27 12.26 8.71
C GLU A 747 -9.51 13.59 8.62
N ALA A 748 -8.18 13.54 8.71
CA ALA A 748 -7.32 14.72 8.58
C ALA A 748 -7.40 15.38 7.19
N ASN A 749 -7.76 14.63 6.14
CA ASN A 749 -7.78 15.11 4.76
C ASN A 749 -9.17 15.49 4.22
N VAL A 750 -10.28 15.12 4.86
CA VAL A 750 -11.65 15.49 4.42
C VAL A 750 -11.83 17.00 4.19
N GLY A 751 -11.28 17.83 5.07
CA GLY A 751 -11.31 19.29 4.88
C GLY A 751 -10.54 19.74 3.63
N THR A 752 -9.44 19.05 3.31
CA THR A 752 -8.67 19.26 2.08
C THR A 752 -9.45 18.77 0.85
N TRP A 753 -10.19 17.66 0.95
CA TRP A 753 -11.05 17.14 -0.11
C TRP A 753 -12.12 18.17 -0.49
N GLY A 754 -12.86 18.71 0.49
CA GLY A 754 -13.88 19.75 0.25
C GLY A 754 -13.29 21.03 -0.35
N ASN A 755 -12.21 21.56 0.24
CA ASN A 755 -11.54 22.77 -0.25
C ASN A 755 -10.94 22.61 -1.66
N GLN A 756 -10.48 21.41 -2.00
CA GLN A 756 -10.20 21.08 -3.38
C GLN A 756 -11.50 21.16 -4.17
N LEU A 757 -12.45 20.25 -3.96
CA LEU A 757 -13.65 20.10 -4.81
C LEU A 757 -14.39 21.42 -5.11
N GLU A 758 -14.52 22.33 -4.15
CA GLU A 758 -15.15 23.65 -4.38
C GLU A 758 -14.43 24.52 -5.41
N ALA A 759 -13.10 24.57 -5.35
CA ALA A 759 -12.32 25.28 -6.36
C ALA A 759 -12.51 24.62 -7.74
N GLY A 760 -12.76 23.31 -7.78
CA GLY A 760 -13.08 22.52 -8.97
C GLY A 760 -14.17 23.13 -9.83
N ILE A 761 -15.31 23.31 -9.19
CA ILE A 761 -16.56 23.80 -9.81
C ILE A 761 -16.45 25.27 -10.22
N ALA A 762 -15.50 26.01 -9.62
CA ALA A 762 -15.27 27.41 -9.91
C ALA A 762 -14.56 27.66 -11.26
N GLU A 763 -13.74 26.74 -11.78
CA GLU A 763 -13.16 26.84 -13.14
C GLU A 763 -14.02 26.18 -14.23
N VAL A 764 -15.07 25.44 -13.88
CA VAL A 764 -16.05 24.91 -14.86
C VAL A 764 -16.70 26.08 -15.63
N PRO A 765 -16.70 26.07 -16.97
CA PRO A 765 -17.32 27.11 -17.79
C PRO A 765 -18.80 27.32 -17.45
N GLN A 766 -19.25 28.58 -17.48
CA GLN A 766 -20.64 28.92 -17.21
C GLN A 766 -21.54 28.42 -18.35
N HIS A 767 -22.46 27.50 -18.04
CA HIS A 767 -23.45 27.00 -18.96
C HIS A 767 -24.88 27.37 -18.50
N PRO A 768 -25.69 28.10 -19.30
CA PRO A 768 -26.97 28.64 -18.86
C PRO A 768 -27.96 27.60 -18.29
N TYR A 769 -27.99 26.40 -18.88
CA TYR A 769 -28.86 25.30 -18.45
C TYR A 769 -28.45 24.71 -17.07
N TRP A 770 -27.18 24.82 -16.72
CA TRP A 770 -26.58 24.10 -15.60
C TRP A 770 -26.10 24.98 -14.43
N GLU A 771 -26.17 26.30 -14.57
CA GLU A 771 -25.73 27.26 -13.55
C GLU A 771 -26.41 27.02 -12.18
N ARG A 772 -27.66 26.54 -12.16
CA ARG A 772 -28.38 26.14 -10.94
C ARG A 772 -27.71 24.97 -10.21
N VAL A 773 -27.18 23.99 -10.95
CA VAL A 773 -26.44 22.85 -10.39
C VAL A 773 -25.07 23.33 -9.92
N ARG A 774 -24.35 24.11 -10.74
CA ARG A 774 -23.04 24.69 -10.42
C ARG A 774 -23.04 25.50 -9.12
N LEU A 775 -24.11 26.24 -8.84
CA LEU A 775 -24.27 27.03 -7.62
C LEU A 775 -24.66 26.21 -6.37
N ARG A 776 -25.35 25.07 -6.54
CA ARG A 776 -25.84 24.24 -5.42
C ARG A 776 -24.91 23.08 -5.06
N PHE A 777 -24.21 22.54 -6.04
CA PHE A 777 -23.32 21.39 -5.89
C PHE A 777 -22.24 21.60 -4.79
N PRO A 778 -21.54 22.75 -4.67
CA PRO A 778 -20.65 23.01 -3.54
C PRO A 778 -21.30 22.86 -2.15
N ALA A 779 -22.58 23.26 -2.01
CA ALA A 779 -23.29 23.13 -0.75
C ALA A 779 -23.64 21.66 -0.45
N TRP A 780 -24.22 20.94 -1.43
CA TRP A 780 -24.49 19.51 -1.32
C TRP A 780 -23.24 18.70 -0.99
N MET A 781 -22.09 19.08 -1.55
CA MET A 781 -20.83 18.40 -1.31
C MET A 781 -20.25 18.66 0.08
N ARG A 782 -20.41 19.87 0.64
CA ARG A 782 -20.11 20.14 2.05
C ARG A 782 -21.03 19.37 2.98
N ASP A 783 -22.32 19.31 2.68
CA ASP A 783 -23.29 18.57 3.49
C ASP A 783 -22.98 17.06 3.47
N MET A 784 -22.64 16.48 2.31
CA MET A 784 -22.17 15.09 2.23
C MET A 784 -20.88 14.86 3.04
N LEU A 785 -19.85 15.69 2.84
CA LEU A 785 -18.57 15.55 3.54
C LEU A 785 -18.70 15.75 5.06
N GLY A 786 -19.66 16.57 5.50
CA GLY A 786 -19.99 16.76 6.91
C GLY A 786 -20.78 15.60 7.55
N ASN A 787 -21.39 14.72 6.75
CA ASN A 787 -22.10 13.51 7.21
C ASN A 787 -21.29 12.22 6.95
N LEU A 788 -20.09 12.32 6.37
CA LEU A 788 -19.20 11.19 6.12
C LEU A 788 -18.57 10.74 7.44
N ARG A 789 -18.80 9.48 7.81
CA ARG A 789 -18.21 8.86 9.00
C ARG A 789 -17.12 7.87 8.62
N PHE A 790 -16.17 7.68 9.54
CA PHE A 790 -15.01 6.81 9.37
C PHE A 790 -14.91 5.79 10.48
N GLY A 791 -14.27 4.65 10.21
CA GLY A 791 -14.07 3.61 11.21
C GLY A 791 -13.24 2.44 10.69
N VAL A 792 -12.89 1.54 11.60
CA VAL A 792 -12.20 0.28 11.30
C VAL A 792 -13.08 -0.87 11.74
N GLU A 793 -13.31 -1.81 10.82
CA GLU A 793 -13.97 -3.09 11.08
C GLU A 793 -13.12 -4.18 10.42
N ASP A 794 -12.94 -5.34 11.06
CA ASP A 794 -12.19 -6.49 10.51
C ASP A 794 -10.83 -6.16 9.85
N ASN A 795 -10.09 -5.19 10.42
CA ASN A 795 -8.78 -4.72 9.92
C ASN A 795 -8.85 -4.06 8.51
N VAL A 796 -10.03 -3.64 8.05
CA VAL A 796 -10.22 -2.77 6.88
C VAL A 796 -10.71 -1.38 7.30
N ALA A 797 -10.27 -0.35 6.57
CA ALA A 797 -10.72 1.02 6.78
C ALA A 797 -12.04 1.25 6.05
N ARG A 798 -13.06 1.79 6.74
CA ARG A 798 -14.37 2.09 6.18
C ARG A 798 -14.68 3.58 6.27
N ALA A 799 -15.37 4.10 5.25
CA ALA A 799 -15.95 5.42 5.22
C ALA A 799 -17.36 5.34 4.62
N ASN A 800 -18.39 5.77 5.35
CA ASN A 800 -19.77 5.68 4.88
C ASN A 800 -20.61 6.93 5.14
N VAL A 801 -21.68 7.10 4.34
CA VAL A 801 -22.58 8.25 4.41
C VAL A 801 -23.98 7.88 3.93
N TRP A 802 -24.99 8.42 4.62
CA TRP A 802 -26.37 8.46 4.17
C TRP A 802 -26.68 9.81 3.51
N LEU A 803 -27.37 9.79 2.37
CA LEU A 803 -27.77 10.96 1.59
C LEU A 803 -29.26 10.85 1.23
N PRO A 804 -30.02 11.96 1.26
CA PRO A 804 -31.46 11.93 0.98
C PRO A 804 -31.76 11.57 -0.50
N ASP A 805 -32.92 10.98 -0.81
CA ASP A 805 -33.36 10.62 -2.17
C ASP A 805 -32.89 11.54 -3.33
N PRO A 806 -33.13 12.88 -3.31
CA PRO A 806 -32.73 13.74 -4.43
C PRO A 806 -31.21 13.90 -4.59
N ALA A 807 -30.39 13.47 -3.63
CA ALA A 807 -28.93 13.61 -3.71
C ALA A 807 -28.35 12.81 -4.88
N GLY A 808 -28.75 11.54 -5.08
CA GLY A 808 -28.19 10.68 -6.13
C GLY A 808 -28.20 11.32 -7.53
N PRO A 809 -29.39 11.65 -8.09
CA PRO A 809 -29.49 12.31 -9.39
C PRO A 809 -28.73 13.64 -9.46
N ASN A 810 -28.82 14.48 -8.42
CA ASN A 810 -28.10 15.77 -8.38
C ASN A 810 -26.58 15.61 -8.43
N LEU A 811 -26.03 14.58 -7.78
CA LEU A 811 -24.60 14.32 -7.70
C LEU A 811 -24.06 13.65 -8.98
N VAL A 812 -24.86 12.81 -9.63
CA VAL A 812 -24.61 12.30 -10.98
C VAL A 812 -24.61 13.44 -12.00
N THR A 813 -25.62 14.32 -11.98
CA THR A 813 -25.68 15.50 -12.87
C THR A 813 -24.51 16.45 -12.66
N GLY A 814 -24.14 16.73 -11.40
CA GLY A 814 -22.96 17.54 -11.07
C GLY A 814 -21.65 16.92 -11.58
N THR A 815 -21.59 15.59 -11.65
CA THR A 815 -20.46 14.83 -12.20
C THR A 815 -20.37 14.95 -13.72
N GLU A 816 -21.44 14.60 -14.45
CA GLU A 816 -21.47 14.67 -15.93
C GLU A 816 -21.18 16.08 -16.43
N LEU A 817 -21.58 17.10 -15.67
CA LEU A 817 -21.23 18.50 -15.92
C LEU A 817 -19.73 18.77 -15.95
N ILE A 818 -19.02 18.26 -14.95
CA ILE A 818 -17.59 18.49 -14.81
C ILE A 818 -16.85 17.71 -15.90
N LEU A 819 -17.32 16.51 -16.25
CA LEU A 819 -16.79 15.71 -17.35
C LEU A 819 -16.97 16.38 -18.72
N ALA A 820 -18.19 16.85 -19.02
CA ALA A 820 -18.48 17.56 -20.26
C ALA A 820 -17.58 18.79 -20.43
N SER A 821 -17.31 19.51 -19.33
CA SER A 821 -16.42 20.68 -19.34
C SER A 821 -14.93 20.36 -19.56
N LEU A 822 -14.50 19.14 -19.26
CA LEU A 822 -13.12 18.68 -19.47
C LEU A 822 -12.91 18.13 -20.89
N THR A 823 -13.98 17.73 -21.58
CA THR A 823 -13.92 17.17 -22.95
C THR A 823 -13.96 18.19 -24.07
N ASP A 824 -14.69 19.29 -23.90
CA ASP A 824 -14.90 20.26 -25.00
C ASP A 824 -14.73 21.71 -24.52
N PRO A 825 -13.65 22.42 -24.92
CA PRO A 825 -13.48 23.84 -24.62
C PRO A 825 -14.43 24.75 -25.43
N THR A 826 -15.24 24.16 -26.32
CA THR A 826 -16.14 24.82 -27.26
C THR A 826 -17.50 24.11 -27.31
N VAL A 827 -18.19 24.05 -26.17
CA VAL A 827 -19.63 23.74 -26.16
C VAL A 827 -20.35 24.74 -27.07
N ASP A 828 -20.77 24.28 -28.23
CA ASP A 828 -21.42 25.11 -29.25
C ASP A 828 -22.73 25.65 -28.69
N THR A 829 -22.88 26.97 -28.66
CA THR A 829 -24.01 27.67 -28.00
C THR A 829 -25.27 27.66 -28.86
N GLY A 830 -25.49 26.57 -29.60
CA GLY A 830 -26.61 26.34 -30.51
C GLY A 830 -27.93 26.09 -29.80
N ALA A 831 -28.37 27.04 -28.97
CA ALA A 831 -29.78 27.13 -28.61
C ALA A 831 -30.59 27.41 -29.89
N PRO A 832 -31.67 26.66 -30.18
CA PRO A 832 -32.58 27.07 -31.24
C PRO A 832 -33.18 28.43 -30.86
N GLU A 833 -33.18 29.39 -31.79
CA GLU A 833 -33.81 30.70 -31.59
C GLU A 833 -35.34 30.53 -31.47
N GLY A 834 -35.81 30.26 -30.26
CA GLY A 834 -37.19 30.54 -29.86
C GLY A 834 -37.45 32.04 -30.00
N PRO A 835 -38.66 32.45 -30.42
CA PRO A 835 -38.96 33.86 -30.67
C PRO A 835 -38.76 34.67 -29.38
N ALA A 836 -37.93 35.71 -29.46
CA ALA A 836 -37.52 36.49 -28.30
C ALA A 836 -38.73 37.09 -27.55
N GLU A 837 -39.00 36.60 -26.33
CA GLU A 837 -39.92 37.26 -25.41
C GLU A 837 -39.38 38.64 -25.08
N THR A 838 -40.15 39.67 -25.45
CA THR A 838 -39.77 41.06 -25.22
C THR A 838 -39.96 41.39 -23.75
N VAL A 839 -38.84 41.56 -23.03
CA VAL A 839 -38.86 42.00 -21.63
C VAL A 839 -39.55 43.37 -21.55
N PRO A 840 -40.62 43.52 -20.73
CA PRO A 840 -41.36 44.78 -20.63
C PRO A 840 -40.45 45.91 -20.15
N THR A 841 -40.51 47.04 -20.84
CA THR A 841 -39.55 48.16 -20.67
C THR A 841 -40.10 49.29 -19.78
N ASN A 842 -41.37 49.22 -19.40
CA ASN A 842 -42.01 50.19 -18.51
C ASN A 842 -42.96 49.51 -17.52
N ILE A 843 -43.36 50.26 -16.49
CA ILE A 843 -44.16 49.77 -15.36
C ILE A 843 -45.58 49.38 -15.80
N ASP A 844 -46.17 50.05 -16.81
CA ASP A 844 -47.53 49.75 -17.28
C ASP A 844 -47.59 48.43 -18.07
N GLU A 845 -46.49 48.03 -18.73
CA GLU A 845 -46.34 46.68 -19.33
C GLU A 845 -46.13 45.61 -18.25
N LEU A 846 -45.29 45.89 -17.24
CA LEU A 846 -45.02 44.96 -16.12
C LEU A 846 -46.28 44.66 -15.27
N LEU A 847 -47.21 45.63 -15.18
CA LEU A 847 -48.50 45.47 -14.50
C LEU A 847 -49.54 44.69 -15.33
N GLN A 848 -49.30 44.47 -16.63
CA GLN A 848 -50.15 43.68 -17.51
C GLN A 848 -49.66 42.23 -17.69
N SER A 849 -48.37 41.96 -17.45
CA SER A 849 -47.86 40.58 -17.40
C SER A 849 -48.42 39.84 -16.18
N LYS A 850 -49.40 38.96 -16.41
CA LYS A 850 -49.88 38.01 -15.40
C LYS A 850 -48.76 37.02 -15.05
N VAL A 851 -48.17 37.18 -13.87
CA VAL A 851 -47.36 36.14 -13.24
C VAL A 851 -48.29 35.25 -12.42
N ASP A 852 -48.64 34.08 -12.95
CA ASP A 852 -49.31 33.05 -12.16
C ASP A 852 -48.29 32.39 -11.23
N PHE A 853 -48.35 32.75 -9.94
CA PHE A 853 -47.56 32.11 -8.88
C PHE A 853 -48.21 30.80 -8.43
N ALA A 854 -48.19 29.80 -9.31
CA ALA A 854 -48.58 28.43 -8.99
C ALA A 854 -47.33 27.52 -9.02
N VAL A 855 -47.11 26.79 -7.92
CA VAL A 855 -45.97 25.89 -7.72
C VAL A 855 -46.30 24.50 -8.26
N SER A 856 -45.36 23.93 -9.02
CA SER A 856 -45.12 22.49 -9.15
C SER A 856 -43.64 22.28 -9.52
#